data_AF-A0A8B8E600-F1
#
_entry.id   AF-A0A8B8E600-F1
#
_cell.length_a   1.000
_cell.length_b   1.000
_cell.length_c   1.000
_cell.angle_alpha   90.00
_cell.angle_beta   90.00
_cell.angle_gamma   90.00
#
_symmetry.space_group_name_H-M   'P 1'
#
loop_
_entity.id
_entity.type
_entity.pdbx_description
1 polymer ?
#
loop_
_entity_poly.entity_id
_entity_poly.type
_entity_poly.pdbx_seq_one_letter_code
_entity_poly.pdbx_strand_id
1 'polypeptide(L)'
;MEEAESKKRGKEEKKRMEKEEAERKKIEEEEKKRREKEEAERKKREEEEKKRREKEEAERKAEEQRKGEEEEKKRKEKEETERKRREKEEKKKREKEEAEQRKKREKEEKKRREIEEAERKKRDEEERKRREKEEAERKAEEQRRREEEEKKRREKEEAERKAEEQRRREEEEKRKKEEKRRHEEEQKKKEEEDRNRRNPNNWPTYLYEREKSSLFHSGICCVVSAITGSQGFEKDDIVCTGSDSHIDLENYQKNKDEILISSLIQIKSKSGKVISLELPMKVYVPKAPSEIKQEVVFKVSVNGGKWTALHSKEEQPRISIAEVNFVATDINNFQTLDIVVVSRFKRENMIVKATGVSFEPTDDRNVRYIFPPGCFKNDTNVQFKVDKDLANRAKADKQFNGIKIATSLHGVEFEDENILDIDMEIYPDLHKIKIVSVHQKTVEKCKNELVTRLSVLQIATRLRNDGKIQDKCLREIKSKKTEGMRARRLLEEFNNCDEDQFNALTDALEKENQGHLAKLLKKTMDEIKEETEANTGSDFIGDIYNTELKIVTSCQNGEWEVMKKQTLKDFPDGVVISLTQKCSKFDIMGLIVHKDMSDHTICRIAEALYRLSYQVNAKLMVRQNGEDPTDCLLRCVENNKDSDAAEEMKKQGFPKGPPDSPDFGICDGEEILIKITGNLMIDSDIKEKRLKFYLNMNSACAALKLDVYNKKAQSGVQCWSSSGSRSSQARIHNSAHSKGILSNNGIEELSKHVHNKWEVLAQKLGFDEMDIDAIKFDCKDDVRRAVQMFDKWRLSDFTIEKGTDILTYLADSMDKSNCSQTCLNLIKTQK
;
A
#
# COMPACT_ATOMS: atom_id res chain seq x y z
N MET A 1 98.00 18.65 -14.29
CA MET A 1 96.92 19.66 -14.08
C MET A 1 95.58 18.96 -13.84
N GLU A 2 95.24 17.93 -14.62
CA GLU A 2 94.00 17.12 -14.45
C GLU A 2 93.87 16.42 -13.08
N GLU A 3 94.96 15.95 -12.49
CA GLU A 3 94.90 15.25 -11.19
C GLU A 3 94.56 16.19 -10.01
N ALA A 4 94.91 17.47 -10.14
CA ALA A 4 94.57 18.50 -9.16
C ALA A 4 93.11 18.94 -9.29
N GLU A 5 92.56 18.97 -10.51
CA GLU A 5 91.14 19.26 -10.75
C GLU A 5 90.23 18.11 -10.31
N SER A 6 90.64 16.86 -10.53
CA SER A 6 89.92 15.67 -10.05
C SER A 6 89.81 15.64 -8.51
N LYS A 7 90.91 15.92 -7.81
CA LYS A 7 90.90 16.04 -6.32
C LYS A 7 90.07 17.21 -5.82
N LYS A 8 89.96 18.29 -6.58
CA LYS A 8 89.13 19.46 -6.22
C LYS A 8 87.64 19.15 -6.40
N ARG A 9 87.24 18.50 -7.50
CA ARG A 9 85.86 18.05 -7.74
C ARG A 9 85.41 17.02 -6.70
N GLY A 10 86.24 16.04 -6.36
CA GLY A 10 85.90 15.03 -5.35
C GLY A 10 85.70 15.62 -3.94
N LYS A 11 86.45 16.68 -3.57
CA LYS A 11 86.24 17.39 -2.29
C LYS A 11 84.96 18.23 -2.29
N GLU A 12 84.60 18.81 -3.42
CA GLU A 12 83.40 19.66 -3.56
C GLU A 12 82.12 18.80 -3.57
N GLU A 13 82.15 17.65 -4.24
CA GLU A 13 81.04 16.69 -4.28
C GLU A 13 80.81 16.03 -2.91
N LYS A 14 81.88 15.68 -2.18
CA LYS A 14 81.76 15.18 -0.80
C LYS A 14 81.13 16.23 0.13
N LYS A 15 81.52 17.49 0.00
CA LYS A 15 80.98 18.60 0.80
C LYS A 15 79.51 18.90 0.46
N ARG A 16 79.11 18.67 -0.80
CA ARG A 16 77.72 18.78 -1.25
C ARG A 16 76.85 17.64 -0.71
N MET A 17 77.34 16.41 -0.73
CA MET A 17 76.63 15.27 -0.14
C MET A 17 76.45 15.40 1.38
N GLU A 18 77.49 15.85 2.09
CA GLU A 18 77.39 16.11 3.55
C GLU A 18 76.36 17.22 3.88
N LYS A 19 76.22 18.23 3.00
CA LYS A 19 75.22 19.29 3.15
C LYS A 19 73.79 18.78 2.85
N GLU A 20 73.61 18.00 1.79
CA GLU A 20 72.31 17.41 1.44
C GLU A 20 71.85 16.39 2.49
N GLU A 21 72.76 15.60 3.08
CA GLU A 21 72.42 14.67 4.17
C GLU A 21 72.02 15.40 5.46
N ALA A 22 72.72 16.49 5.80
CA ALA A 22 72.36 17.32 6.95
C ALA A 22 70.99 18.01 6.75
N GLU A 23 70.67 18.43 5.54
CA GLU A 23 69.38 19.04 5.20
C GLU A 23 68.24 18.02 5.24
N ARG A 24 68.46 16.79 4.74
CA ARG A 24 67.49 15.68 4.87
C ARG A 24 67.18 15.34 6.32
N LYS A 25 68.21 15.23 7.17
CA LYS A 25 68.01 14.95 8.62
C LYS A 25 67.20 16.05 9.31
N LYS A 26 67.38 17.31 8.90
CA LYS A 26 66.63 18.45 9.44
C LYS A 26 65.15 18.42 9.03
N ILE A 27 64.86 18.07 7.77
CA ILE A 27 63.48 17.91 7.27
C ILE A 27 62.78 16.74 7.95
N GLU A 28 63.47 15.61 8.12
CA GLU A 28 62.91 14.41 8.77
C GLU A 28 62.58 14.66 10.25
N GLU A 29 63.43 15.40 10.96
CA GLU A 29 63.17 15.77 12.36
C GLU A 29 62.01 16.77 12.50
N GLU A 30 61.87 17.70 11.56
CA GLU A 30 60.76 18.66 11.52
C GLU A 30 59.43 17.97 11.17
N GLU A 31 59.44 17.02 10.23
CA GLU A 31 58.26 16.23 9.89
C GLU A 31 57.82 15.33 11.04
N LYS A 32 58.77 14.73 11.78
CA LYS A 32 58.46 13.95 12.99
C LYS A 32 57.78 14.82 14.06
N LYS A 33 58.30 16.02 14.33
CA LYS A 33 57.68 16.97 15.27
C LYS A 33 56.28 17.42 14.82
N ARG A 34 56.05 17.55 13.50
CA ARG A 34 54.72 17.89 12.96
C ARG A 34 53.72 16.75 13.18
N ARG A 35 54.11 15.50 12.92
CA ARG A 35 53.27 14.31 13.14
C ARG A 35 52.90 14.11 14.61
N GLU A 36 53.86 14.32 15.53
CA GLU A 36 53.60 14.23 16.97
C GLU A 36 52.61 15.30 17.45
N LYS A 37 52.69 16.53 16.90
CA LYS A 37 51.74 17.61 17.22
C LYS A 37 50.34 17.34 16.66
N GLU A 38 50.23 16.84 15.42
CA GLU A 38 48.96 16.46 14.80
C GLU A 38 48.28 15.29 15.55
N GLU A 39 49.05 14.30 16.01
CA GLU A 39 48.50 13.17 16.78
C GLU A 39 48.00 13.62 18.16
N ALA A 40 48.72 14.52 18.83
CA ALA A 40 48.28 15.09 20.11
C ALA A 40 47.00 15.94 19.96
N GLU A 41 46.89 16.72 18.89
CA GLU A 41 45.69 17.51 18.60
C GLU A 41 44.49 16.63 18.24
N ARG A 42 44.72 15.55 17.48
CA ARG A 42 43.68 14.56 17.17
C ARG A 42 43.15 13.87 18.43
N LYS A 43 44.02 13.43 19.34
CA LYS A 43 43.59 12.84 20.64
C LYS A 43 42.76 13.82 21.48
N LYS A 44 43.11 15.11 21.47
CA LYS A 44 42.34 16.14 22.18
C LYS A 44 40.95 16.35 21.56
N ARG A 45 40.82 16.34 20.24
CA ARG A 45 39.53 16.44 19.53
C ARG A 45 38.65 15.21 19.76
N GLU A 46 39.22 14.00 19.73
CA GLU A 46 38.50 12.76 20.01
C GLU A 46 37.95 12.72 21.45
N GLU A 47 38.71 13.20 22.44
CA GLU A 47 38.25 13.27 23.84
C GLU A 47 37.14 14.33 24.05
N GLU A 48 37.25 15.48 23.41
CA GLU A 48 36.24 16.55 23.46
C GLU A 48 34.94 16.13 22.76
N GLU A 49 35.04 15.45 21.62
CA GLU A 49 33.88 14.90 20.91
C GLU A 49 33.20 13.79 21.72
N LYS A 50 33.97 12.93 22.40
CA LYS A 50 33.42 11.91 23.31
C LYS A 50 32.63 12.55 24.45
N LYS A 51 33.15 13.60 25.10
CA LYS A 51 32.43 14.36 26.14
C LYS A 51 31.18 15.04 25.61
N ARG A 52 31.18 15.53 24.36
CA ARG A 52 30.00 16.11 23.72
C ARG A 52 28.91 15.06 23.48
N ARG A 53 29.28 13.88 22.96
CA ARG A 53 28.35 12.77 22.72
C ARG A 53 27.75 12.23 24.03
N GLU A 54 28.54 12.10 25.09
CA GLU A 54 28.05 11.67 26.41
C GLU A 54 27.06 12.68 27.02
N LYS A 55 27.30 13.99 26.85
CA LYS A 55 26.36 15.04 27.31
C LYS A 55 25.06 15.04 26.49
N GLU A 56 25.15 14.90 25.18
CA GLU A 56 23.99 14.87 24.27
C GLU A 56 23.15 13.60 24.49
N GLU A 57 23.77 12.45 24.76
CA GLU A 57 23.06 11.22 25.11
C GLU A 57 22.35 11.32 26.48
N ALA A 58 22.98 11.96 27.48
CA ALA A 58 22.37 12.22 28.77
C ALA A 58 21.17 13.18 28.66
N GLU A 59 21.28 14.22 27.83
CA GLU A 59 20.19 15.17 27.56
C GLU A 59 19.03 14.50 26.82
N ARG A 60 19.32 13.65 25.83
CA ARG A 60 18.31 12.86 25.12
C ARG A 60 17.54 11.92 26.07
N LYS A 61 18.24 11.22 26.97
CA LYS A 61 17.61 10.35 27.98
C LYS A 61 16.72 11.13 28.96
N ALA A 62 17.14 12.34 29.36
CA ALA A 62 16.34 13.20 30.23
C ALA A 62 15.10 13.77 29.51
N GLU A 63 15.22 14.14 28.23
CA GLU A 63 14.08 14.59 27.42
C GLU A 63 13.09 13.47 27.14
N GLU A 64 13.57 12.26 26.86
CA GLU A 64 12.76 11.06 26.64
C GLU A 64 11.98 10.68 27.92
N GLN A 65 12.59 10.77 29.09
CA GLN A 65 11.88 10.61 30.38
C GLN A 65 10.80 11.68 30.58
N ARG A 66 11.07 12.96 30.28
CA ARG A 66 10.06 14.03 30.39
C ARG A 66 8.90 13.84 29.42
N LYS A 67 9.16 13.38 28.20
CA LYS A 67 8.11 13.06 27.22
C LYS A 67 7.28 11.85 27.66
N GLY A 68 7.92 10.81 28.20
CA GLY A 68 7.24 9.65 28.77
C GLY A 68 6.29 10.00 29.92
N GLU A 69 6.75 10.84 30.87
CA GLU A 69 5.90 11.32 31.98
C GLU A 69 4.73 12.21 31.51
N GLU A 70 4.96 13.06 30.51
CA GLU A 70 3.91 13.93 29.95
C GLU A 70 2.87 13.13 29.14
N GLU A 71 3.31 12.13 28.38
CA GLU A 71 2.41 11.21 27.66
C GLU A 71 1.63 10.32 28.63
N GLU A 72 2.24 9.82 29.71
CA GLU A 72 1.54 9.05 30.73
C GLU A 72 0.48 9.91 31.46
N LYS A 73 0.80 11.18 31.75
CA LYS A 73 -0.16 12.13 32.32
C LYS A 73 -1.32 12.41 31.35
N LYS A 74 -1.04 12.64 30.06
CA LYS A 74 -2.08 12.82 29.02
C LYS A 74 -2.93 11.57 28.83
N ARG A 75 -2.35 10.37 28.94
CA ARG A 75 -3.07 9.10 28.90
C ARG A 75 -4.01 8.96 30.08
N LYS A 76 -3.57 9.26 31.31
CA LYS A 76 -4.42 9.24 32.52
C LYS A 76 -5.55 10.28 32.44
N GLU A 77 -5.30 11.49 31.96
CA GLU A 77 -6.34 12.52 31.77
C GLU A 77 -7.37 12.13 30.68
N LYS A 78 -6.93 11.52 29.57
CA LYS A 78 -7.83 10.98 28.52
C LYS A 78 -8.67 9.82 29.05
N GLU A 79 -8.08 8.92 29.83
CA GLU A 79 -8.76 7.77 30.41
C GLU A 79 -9.80 8.21 31.46
N GLU A 80 -9.50 9.24 32.26
CA GLU A 80 -10.45 9.83 33.22
C GLU A 80 -11.59 10.59 32.54
N THR A 81 -11.31 11.36 31.48
CA THR A 81 -12.34 12.06 30.71
C THR A 81 -13.23 11.08 29.93
N GLU A 82 -12.66 10.01 29.39
CA GLU A 82 -13.41 8.94 28.73
C GLU A 82 -14.27 8.16 29.73
N ARG A 83 -13.76 7.86 30.93
CA ARG A 83 -14.55 7.25 32.02
C ARG A 83 -15.74 8.15 32.41
N LYS A 84 -15.54 9.46 32.58
CA LYS A 84 -16.64 10.42 32.84
C LYS A 84 -17.63 10.51 31.68
N ARG A 85 -17.19 10.32 30.43
CA ARG A 85 -18.07 10.28 29.25
C ARG A 85 -18.90 9.00 29.23
N ARG A 86 -18.28 7.83 29.48
CA ARG A 86 -18.95 6.54 29.58
C ARG A 86 -19.97 6.51 30.73
N GLU A 87 -19.64 7.05 31.90
CA GLU A 87 -20.58 7.16 33.03
C GLU A 87 -21.78 8.08 32.72
N LYS A 88 -21.57 9.22 32.03
CA LYS A 88 -22.67 10.10 31.58
C LYS A 88 -23.54 9.46 30.48
N GLU A 89 -22.93 8.73 29.57
CA GLU A 89 -23.62 8.04 28.48
C GLU A 89 -24.43 6.85 29.00
N GLU A 90 -23.86 6.08 29.94
CA GLU A 90 -24.55 4.99 30.63
C GLU A 90 -25.70 5.52 31.50
N LYS A 91 -25.52 6.64 32.20
CA LYS A 91 -26.61 7.30 32.94
C LYS A 91 -27.74 7.76 32.00
N LYS A 92 -27.42 8.36 30.85
CA LYS A 92 -28.42 8.72 29.83
C LYS A 92 -29.11 7.51 29.22
N LYS A 93 -28.41 6.39 29.06
CA LYS A 93 -28.98 5.13 28.55
C LYS A 93 -29.95 4.52 29.56
N ARG A 94 -29.57 4.49 30.85
CA ARG A 94 -30.45 4.06 31.95
C ARG A 94 -31.69 4.96 32.10
N GLU A 95 -31.54 6.28 31.99
CA GLU A 95 -32.67 7.23 32.01
C GLU A 95 -33.61 7.05 30.79
N LYS A 96 -33.07 6.77 29.59
CA LYS A 96 -33.89 6.46 28.41
C LYS A 96 -34.61 5.12 28.54
N GLU A 97 -33.93 4.08 29.02
CA GLU A 97 -34.52 2.76 29.25
C GLU A 97 -35.60 2.79 30.34
N GLU A 98 -35.39 3.54 31.43
CA GLU A 98 -36.42 3.77 32.45
C GLU A 98 -37.61 4.58 31.91
N ALA A 99 -37.37 5.63 31.12
CA ALA A 99 -38.45 6.41 30.50
C ALA A 99 -39.25 5.58 29.48
N GLU A 100 -38.59 4.70 28.73
CA GLU A 100 -39.23 3.80 27.79
C GLU A 100 -40.00 2.68 28.50
N GLN A 101 -39.45 2.10 29.58
CA GLN A 101 -40.17 1.17 30.45
C GLN A 101 -41.38 1.85 31.10
N ARG A 102 -41.27 3.10 31.54
CA ARG A 102 -42.39 3.86 32.11
C ARG A 102 -43.48 4.13 31.09
N LYS A 103 -43.14 4.49 29.85
CA LYS A 103 -44.11 4.60 28.74
C LYS A 103 -44.75 3.26 28.37
N LYS A 104 -44.01 2.15 28.47
CA LYS A 104 -44.53 0.80 28.21
C LYS A 104 -45.51 0.38 29.31
N ARG A 105 -45.18 0.63 30.58
CA ARG A 105 -46.06 0.42 31.74
C ARG A 105 -47.31 1.30 31.68
N GLU A 106 -47.21 2.58 31.31
CA GLU A 106 -48.38 3.46 31.15
C GLU A 106 -49.30 3.02 30.00
N LYS A 107 -48.74 2.56 28.86
CA LYS A 107 -49.56 2.00 27.77
C LYS A 107 -50.22 0.68 28.15
N GLU A 108 -49.55 -0.16 28.91
CA GLU A 108 -50.07 -1.45 29.40
C GLU A 108 -51.14 -1.25 30.49
N GLU A 109 -50.94 -0.27 31.38
CA GLU A 109 -51.92 0.14 32.39
C GLU A 109 -53.14 0.80 31.75
N LYS A 110 -52.97 1.63 30.72
CA LYS A 110 -54.08 2.20 29.96
C LYS A 110 -54.90 1.12 29.24
N LYS A 111 -54.24 0.11 28.64
CA LYS A 111 -54.92 -1.04 28.06
C LYS A 111 -55.65 -1.89 29.11
N ARG A 112 -55.08 -2.07 30.31
CA ARG A 112 -55.76 -2.73 31.42
C ARG A 112 -57.01 -1.97 31.86
N ARG A 113 -56.94 -0.65 32.00
CA ARG A 113 -58.09 0.19 32.37
C ARG A 113 -59.18 0.20 31.29
N GLU A 114 -58.82 0.19 30.00
CA GLU A 114 -59.79 0.08 28.89
C GLU A 114 -60.48 -1.30 28.85
N ILE A 115 -59.76 -2.39 29.16
CA ILE A 115 -60.33 -3.74 29.28
C ILE A 115 -61.24 -3.86 30.52
N GLU A 116 -60.83 -3.28 31.65
CA GLU A 116 -61.58 -3.32 32.91
C GLU A 116 -62.86 -2.44 32.85
N GLU A 117 -62.83 -1.32 32.14
CA GLU A 117 -64.02 -0.48 31.90
C GLU A 117 -64.99 -1.15 30.90
N ALA A 118 -64.47 -1.86 29.90
CA ALA A 118 -65.29 -2.66 28.99
C ALA A 118 -65.91 -3.89 29.67
N GLU A 119 -65.19 -4.53 30.61
CA GLU A 119 -65.74 -5.59 31.46
C GLU A 119 -66.78 -5.07 32.46
N ARG A 120 -66.57 -3.89 33.03
CA ARG A 120 -67.55 -3.27 33.93
C ARG A 120 -68.85 -2.92 33.22
N LYS A 121 -68.77 -2.40 31.99
CA LYS A 121 -69.96 -2.17 31.14
C LYS A 121 -70.67 -3.48 30.76
N LYS A 122 -69.94 -4.59 30.55
CA LYS A 122 -70.56 -5.91 30.33
C LYS A 122 -71.21 -6.47 31.59
N ARG A 123 -70.61 -6.28 32.77
CA ARG A 123 -71.21 -6.69 34.06
C ARG A 123 -72.47 -5.89 34.40
N ASP A 124 -72.49 -4.58 34.16
CA ASP A 124 -73.66 -3.73 34.44
C ASP A 124 -74.83 -4.00 33.46
N GLU A 125 -74.55 -4.37 32.20
CA GLU A 125 -75.56 -4.78 31.21
C GLU A 125 -76.12 -6.19 31.49
N GLU A 126 -75.29 -7.10 32.00
CA GLU A 126 -75.66 -8.48 32.35
C GLU A 126 -76.40 -8.53 33.70
N GLU A 127 -76.06 -7.66 34.66
CA GLU A 127 -76.78 -7.49 35.93
C GLU A 127 -78.18 -6.86 35.72
N ARG A 128 -78.35 -5.98 34.71
CA ARG A 128 -79.66 -5.44 34.32
C ARG A 128 -80.57 -6.52 33.72
N LYS A 129 -80.03 -7.41 32.87
CA LYS A 129 -80.76 -8.56 32.31
C LYS A 129 -81.07 -9.65 33.34
N ARG A 130 -80.27 -9.74 34.41
CA ARG A 130 -80.50 -10.67 35.53
C ARG A 130 -81.65 -10.21 36.43
N ARG A 131 -81.77 -8.89 36.69
CA ARG A 131 -82.87 -8.31 37.47
C ARG A 131 -84.24 -8.36 36.75
N GLU A 132 -84.27 -8.34 35.41
CA GLU A 132 -85.51 -8.52 34.63
C GLU A 132 -85.98 -9.99 34.55
N LYS A 133 -85.07 -10.98 34.68
CA LYS A 133 -85.44 -12.40 34.74
C LYS A 133 -85.90 -12.84 36.14
N GLU A 134 -85.32 -12.27 37.19
CA GLU A 134 -85.59 -12.64 38.59
C GLU A 134 -86.98 -12.18 39.08
N GLU A 135 -87.57 -11.15 38.46
CA GLU A 135 -88.95 -10.71 38.72
C GLU A 135 -90.00 -11.56 37.96
N ALA A 136 -89.63 -12.19 36.84
CA ALA A 136 -90.47 -13.12 36.10
C ALA A 136 -90.51 -14.53 36.75
N GLU A 137 -89.40 -14.96 37.38
CA GLU A 137 -89.28 -16.27 38.03
C GLU A 137 -90.03 -16.35 39.38
N ARG A 138 -90.13 -15.24 40.14
CA ARG A 138 -90.94 -15.19 41.38
C ARG A 138 -92.44 -15.40 41.17
N LYS A 139 -92.96 -15.30 39.93
CA LYS A 139 -94.36 -15.62 39.59
C LYS A 139 -94.58 -17.07 39.15
N ALA A 140 -93.52 -17.83 38.85
CA ALA A 140 -93.62 -19.22 38.40
C ALA A 140 -93.27 -20.23 39.51
N GLU A 141 -92.55 -19.81 40.56
CA GLU A 141 -92.05 -20.70 41.61
C GLU A 141 -93.06 -20.99 42.74
N GLU A 142 -94.18 -20.28 42.81
CA GLU A 142 -95.26 -20.57 43.78
C GLU A 142 -96.10 -21.81 43.39
N GLN A 143 -96.03 -22.24 42.12
CA GLN A 143 -96.85 -23.35 41.61
C GLN A 143 -96.10 -24.70 41.53
N ARG A 144 -94.76 -24.73 41.64
CA ARG A 144 -93.96 -25.97 41.59
C ARG A 144 -93.59 -26.55 42.96
N ARG A 145 -93.87 -25.84 44.05
CA ARG A 145 -93.57 -26.30 45.42
C ARG A 145 -94.53 -27.38 45.95
N ARG A 146 -95.45 -27.88 45.12
CA ARG A 146 -96.43 -28.93 45.48
C ARG A 146 -96.19 -30.30 44.83
N GLU A 147 -95.23 -30.47 43.91
CA GLU A 147 -95.20 -31.71 43.10
C GLU A 147 -93.95 -32.61 43.17
N GLU A 148 -92.79 -32.22 43.70
CA GLU A 148 -91.61 -33.12 43.58
C GLU A 148 -90.84 -33.37 44.89
N GLU A 149 -91.59 -33.42 46.00
CA GLU A 149 -91.12 -34.11 47.22
C GLU A 149 -90.98 -35.64 47.01
N GLU A 150 -91.47 -36.17 45.87
CA GLU A 150 -91.40 -37.59 45.50
C GLU A 150 -90.13 -37.99 44.71
N LYS A 151 -89.33 -37.01 44.24
CA LYS A 151 -88.09 -37.27 43.47
C LYS A 151 -86.81 -37.30 44.31
N LYS A 152 -86.91 -37.04 45.62
CA LYS A 152 -85.74 -37.03 46.53
C LYS A 152 -85.17 -38.41 46.89
N ARG A 153 -85.76 -39.51 46.40
CA ARG A 153 -85.22 -40.87 46.61
C ARG A 153 -84.41 -41.44 45.44
N ARG A 154 -84.39 -40.79 44.26
CA ARG A 154 -83.61 -41.24 43.10
C ARG A 154 -82.33 -40.43 42.83
N GLU A 155 -82.15 -39.27 43.46
CA GLU A 155 -80.98 -38.39 43.21
C GLU A 155 -79.74 -38.73 44.03
N LYS A 156 -79.88 -39.53 45.10
CA LYS A 156 -78.75 -39.86 45.98
C LYS A 156 -77.77 -40.88 45.36
N GLU A 157 -78.18 -41.58 44.30
CA GLU A 157 -77.36 -42.57 43.58
C GLU A 157 -76.72 -41.98 42.29
N GLU A 158 -77.26 -40.88 41.75
CA GLU A 158 -76.71 -40.18 40.58
C GLU A 158 -75.66 -39.10 40.97
N ALA A 159 -75.74 -38.56 42.19
CA ALA A 159 -74.77 -37.62 42.73
C ALA A 159 -73.38 -38.25 42.95
N GLU A 160 -73.33 -39.54 43.26
CA GLU A 160 -72.07 -40.26 43.47
C GLU A 160 -71.38 -40.58 42.14
N ARG A 161 -72.13 -40.87 41.06
CA ARG A 161 -71.57 -41.00 39.69
C ARG A 161 -71.04 -39.67 39.12
N LYS A 162 -71.63 -38.53 39.45
CA LYS A 162 -71.20 -37.21 38.93
C LYS A 162 -69.96 -36.66 39.66
N ALA A 163 -69.76 -36.97 40.94
CA ALA A 163 -68.56 -36.57 41.68
C ALA A 163 -67.29 -37.31 41.19
N GLU A 164 -67.42 -38.57 40.80
CA GLU A 164 -66.30 -39.36 40.28
C GLU A 164 -65.95 -39.02 38.82
N GLU A 165 -66.96 -38.71 37.98
CA GLU A 165 -66.73 -38.25 36.61
C GLU A 165 -66.07 -36.85 36.56
N GLN A 166 -66.37 -35.98 37.53
CA GLN A 166 -65.78 -34.65 37.62
C GLN A 166 -64.32 -34.68 38.11
N ARG A 167 -63.97 -35.59 39.03
CA ARG A 167 -62.55 -35.86 39.36
C ARG A 167 -61.77 -36.39 38.16
N ARG A 168 -62.37 -37.27 37.34
CA ARG A 168 -61.72 -37.77 36.10
C ARG A 168 -61.48 -36.67 35.06
N ARG A 169 -62.42 -35.73 34.89
CA ARG A 169 -62.27 -34.62 33.93
C ARG A 169 -61.26 -33.58 34.39
N GLU A 170 -61.20 -33.26 35.68
CA GLU A 170 -60.19 -32.33 36.23
C GLU A 170 -58.78 -32.91 36.20
N GLU A 171 -58.64 -34.22 36.39
CA GLU A 171 -57.35 -34.92 36.30
C GLU A 171 -56.87 -35.08 34.84
N GLU A 172 -57.80 -35.30 33.89
CA GLU A 172 -57.50 -35.33 32.46
C GLU A 172 -57.16 -33.93 31.90
N GLU A 173 -57.83 -32.88 32.38
CA GLU A 173 -57.52 -31.49 31.98
C GLU A 173 -56.18 -31.02 32.55
N LYS A 174 -55.83 -31.43 33.78
CA LYS A 174 -54.49 -31.22 34.35
C LYS A 174 -53.41 -31.95 33.54
N ARG A 175 -53.66 -33.20 33.11
CA ARG A 175 -52.74 -33.92 32.21
C ARG A 175 -52.56 -33.22 30.87
N LYS A 176 -53.63 -32.74 30.22
CA LYS A 176 -53.54 -32.02 28.94
C LYS A 176 -52.82 -30.66 29.06
N LYS A 177 -53.03 -29.93 30.15
CA LYS A 177 -52.30 -28.67 30.43
C LYS A 177 -50.83 -28.89 30.73
N GLU A 178 -50.49 -29.94 31.48
CA GLU A 178 -49.10 -30.29 31.75
C GLU A 178 -48.37 -30.82 30.50
N GLU A 179 -49.04 -31.62 29.68
CA GLU A 179 -48.51 -32.12 28.40
C GLU A 179 -48.29 -30.98 27.40
N LYS A 180 -49.22 -30.02 27.31
CA LYS A 180 -49.04 -28.81 26.50
C LYS A 180 -47.87 -27.96 27.01
N ARG A 181 -47.69 -27.82 28.33
CA ARG A 181 -46.55 -27.10 28.91
C ARG A 181 -45.22 -27.80 28.58
N ARG A 182 -45.17 -29.13 28.67
CA ARG A 182 -43.98 -29.92 28.28
C ARG A 182 -43.67 -29.75 26.79
N HIS A 183 -44.68 -29.77 25.93
CA HIS A 183 -44.48 -29.57 24.49
C HIS A 183 -44.03 -28.14 24.14
N GLU A 184 -44.55 -27.11 24.82
CA GLU A 184 -44.11 -25.72 24.64
C GLU A 184 -42.70 -25.46 25.20
N GLU A 185 -42.35 -26.05 26.35
CA GLU A 185 -40.99 -26.02 26.90
C GLU A 185 -40.00 -26.77 26.01
N GLU A 186 -40.38 -27.93 25.48
CA GLU A 186 -39.55 -28.71 24.56
C GLU A 186 -39.38 -27.98 23.21
N GLN A 187 -40.42 -27.33 22.71
CA GLN A 187 -40.34 -26.52 21.50
C GLN A 187 -39.45 -25.28 21.70
N LYS A 188 -39.60 -24.56 22.82
CA LYS A 188 -38.70 -23.45 23.15
C LYS A 188 -37.26 -23.90 23.31
N LYS A 189 -37.03 -25.06 23.93
CA LYS A 189 -35.69 -25.64 24.06
C LYS A 189 -35.11 -25.99 22.68
N LYS A 190 -35.89 -26.57 21.77
CA LYS A 190 -35.49 -26.82 20.37
C LYS A 190 -35.19 -25.53 19.61
N GLU A 191 -36.01 -24.50 19.75
CA GLU A 191 -35.80 -23.19 19.10
C GLU A 191 -34.58 -22.44 19.67
N GLU A 192 -34.36 -22.51 20.98
CA GLU A 192 -33.19 -21.93 21.63
C GLU A 192 -31.91 -22.69 21.28
N GLU A 193 -31.97 -24.02 21.21
CA GLU A 193 -30.87 -24.86 20.76
C GLU A 193 -30.53 -24.60 19.29
N ASP A 194 -31.53 -24.47 18.41
CA ASP A 194 -31.32 -24.10 17.00
C ASP A 194 -30.75 -22.67 16.87
N ARG A 195 -31.25 -21.71 17.65
CA ARG A 195 -30.68 -20.35 17.70
C ARG A 195 -29.22 -20.35 18.16
N ASN A 196 -28.90 -21.17 19.17
CA ASN A 196 -27.53 -21.32 19.67
C ASN A 196 -26.63 -22.01 18.63
N ARG A 197 -27.12 -23.02 17.91
CA ARG A 197 -26.40 -23.68 16.81
C ARG A 197 -26.12 -22.74 15.65
N ARG A 198 -27.07 -21.88 15.29
CA ARG A 198 -26.93 -20.88 14.21
C ARG A 198 -26.01 -19.72 14.57
N ASN A 199 -25.69 -19.52 15.85
CA ASN A 199 -24.79 -18.47 16.27
C ASN A 199 -23.34 -18.84 15.89
N PRO A 200 -22.65 -18.09 15.01
CA PRO A 200 -21.25 -18.34 14.67
C PRO A 200 -20.34 -18.34 15.90
N ASN A 201 -20.78 -17.64 16.96
CA ASN A 201 -20.12 -17.65 18.25
C ASN A 201 -20.35 -18.93 19.07
N ASN A 202 -20.87 -20.01 18.51
CA ASN A 202 -20.89 -21.31 19.17
C ASN A 202 -20.27 -22.40 18.28
N TRP A 203 -19.78 -22.04 17.10
CA TRP A 203 -19.20 -23.03 16.20
C TRP A 203 -17.83 -23.50 16.71
N PRO A 204 -17.53 -24.81 16.62
CA PRO A 204 -16.19 -25.30 16.83
C PRO A 204 -15.23 -24.69 15.80
N THR A 205 -14.00 -24.50 16.25
CA THR A 205 -12.92 -23.91 15.47
C THR A 205 -11.81 -24.94 15.30
N TYR A 206 -11.37 -25.15 14.07
CA TYR A 206 -10.36 -26.13 13.70
C TYR A 206 -9.12 -25.42 13.17
N LEU A 207 -7.98 -25.66 13.82
CA LEU A 207 -6.67 -25.19 13.37
C LEU A 207 -6.07 -26.21 12.40
N TYR A 208 -5.68 -25.74 11.21
CA TYR A 208 -4.94 -26.52 10.22
C TYR A 208 -3.51 -26.00 10.16
N GLU A 209 -2.57 -26.88 10.46
CA GLU A 209 -1.13 -26.60 10.45
C GLU A 209 -0.50 -27.13 9.16
N ARG A 210 0.67 -26.58 8.81
CA ARG A 210 1.51 -27.00 7.69
C ARG A 210 2.61 -27.89 8.24
N GLU A 211 2.98 -28.92 7.48
CA GLU A 211 4.06 -29.84 7.85
C GLU A 211 5.44 -29.17 7.93
N LYS A 212 5.62 -28.03 7.26
CA LYS A 212 6.87 -27.26 7.26
C LYS A 212 6.60 -25.84 7.73
N SER A 213 7.45 -25.33 8.62
CA SER A 213 7.44 -23.93 9.04
C SER A 213 7.56 -23.04 7.80
N SER A 214 6.49 -22.31 7.50
CA SER A 214 6.36 -21.46 6.32
C SER A 214 6.85 -20.04 6.56
N LEU A 215 6.92 -19.24 5.50
CA LEU A 215 7.49 -17.88 5.51
C LEU A 215 6.57 -16.83 6.13
N PHE A 216 5.25 -17.03 6.03
CA PHE A 216 4.29 -16.04 6.51
C PHE A 216 4.05 -16.14 8.02
N HIS A 217 3.91 -17.35 8.58
CA HIS A 217 3.64 -17.57 10.02
C HIS A 217 4.12 -18.95 10.48
N SER A 218 4.16 -19.15 11.80
CA SER A 218 4.65 -20.29 12.62
C SER A 218 4.01 -21.66 12.33
N GLY A 219 3.89 -22.06 11.07
CA GLY A 219 3.34 -23.33 10.65
C GLY A 219 1.82 -23.36 10.53
N ILE A 220 1.13 -22.22 10.62
CA ILE A 220 -0.34 -22.17 10.48
C ILE A 220 -0.73 -22.05 9.01
N CYS A 221 -1.61 -22.93 8.53
CA CYS A 221 -2.20 -22.85 7.20
C CYS A 221 -3.43 -21.92 7.23
N CYS A 222 -4.47 -22.33 7.95
CA CYS A 222 -5.70 -21.57 8.13
C CYS A 222 -6.42 -22.05 9.39
N VAL A 223 -7.45 -21.30 9.79
CA VAL A 223 -8.39 -21.70 10.84
C VAL A 223 -9.79 -21.70 10.26
N VAL A 224 -10.58 -22.74 10.53
CA VAL A 224 -11.95 -22.87 10.02
C VAL A 224 -12.92 -23.01 11.17
N SER A 225 -13.98 -22.21 11.19
CA SER A 225 -15.09 -22.34 12.12
C SER A 225 -16.36 -22.74 11.37
N ALA A 226 -16.99 -23.86 11.75
CA ALA A 226 -18.17 -24.38 11.06
C ALA A 226 -19.08 -25.15 12.02
N ILE A 227 -20.37 -25.26 11.69
CA ILE A 227 -21.37 -25.98 12.49
C ILE A 227 -21.16 -27.51 12.45
N THR A 228 -21.24 -28.18 13.60
CA THR A 228 -21.21 -29.65 13.75
C THR A 228 -22.60 -30.25 13.96
N GLY A 229 -22.89 -31.45 13.45
CA GLY A 229 -24.20 -32.13 13.61
C GLY A 229 -24.52 -33.18 12.53
N SER A 230 -25.79 -33.60 12.44
CA SER A 230 -26.26 -34.67 11.52
C SER A 230 -26.14 -34.38 10.01
N GLN A 231 -25.82 -33.14 9.66
CA GLN A 231 -25.38 -32.68 8.32
C GLN A 231 -24.10 -31.82 8.44
N GLY A 232 -23.43 -31.88 9.58
CA GLY A 232 -22.40 -30.92 9.99
C GLY A 232 -21.02 -31.27 9.47
N PHE A 233 -20.15 -30.27 9.58
CA PHE A 233 -18.78 -30.32 9.14
C PHE A 233 -17.87 -30.86 10.24
N GLU A 234 -17.11 -31.90 9.94
CA GLU A 234 -16.06 -32.46 10.79
C GLU A 234 -14.68 -31.99 10.32
N LYS A 235 -13.71 -31.94 11.25
CA LYS A 235 -12.32 -31.54 10.94
C LYS A 235 -11.72 -32.33 9.77
N ASP A 236 -12.07 -33.61 9.66
CA ASP A 236 -11.53 -34.50 8.64
C ASP A 236 -12.24 -34.42 7.28
N ASP A 237 -13.28 -33.60 7.14
CA ASP A 237 -14.00 -33.44 5.87
C ASP A 237 -13.20 -32.69 4.81
N ILE A 238 -12.22 -31.89 5.25
CA ILE A 238 -11.34 -31.12 4.36
C ILE A 238 -9.87 -31.41 4.63
N VAL A 239 -9.08 -31.15 3.60
CA VAL A 239 -7.64 -31.08 3.67
C VAL A 239 -7.24 -29.66 3.29
N CYS A 240 -6.48 -29.00 4.16
CA CYS A 240 -5.93 -27.68 3.93
C CYS A 240 -4.44 -27.80 3.65
N THR A 241 -4.00 -27.32 2.50
CA THR A 241 -2.59 -27.25 2.12
C THR A 241 -2.24 -25.82 1.81
N GLY A 242 -1.21 -25.27 2.45
CA GLY A 242 -0.66 -23.98 2.06
C GLY A 242 0.55 -24.16 1.15
N SER A 243 0.69 -23.34 0.11
CA SER A 243 1.92 -23.19 -0.67
C SER A 243 2.49 -21.77 -0.62
N ASP A 244 3.82 -21.70 -0.51
CA ASP A 244 4.65 -20.49 -0.64
C ASP A 244 5.53 -20.57 -1.89
N SER A 245 5.31 -21.58 -2.75
CA SER A 245 6.06 -21.74 -3.98
C SER A 245 5.70 -20.63 -4.96
N HIS A 246 6.71 -19.97 -5.53
CA HIS A 246 6.50 -18.97 -6.58
C HIS A 246 5.72 -19.54 -7.77
N ILE A 247 5.92 -20.82 -8.12
CA ILE A 247 5.20 -21.50 -9.20
C ILE A 247 3.69 -21.54 -8.92
N ASP A 248 3.30 -21.84 -7.68
CA ASP A 248 1.89 -21.91 -7.32
C ASP A 248 1.27 -20.51 -7.24
N LEU A 249 2.07 -19.53 -6.82
CA LEU A 249 1.67 -18.12 -6.78
C LEU A 249 1.61 -17.45 -8.16
N GLU A 250 2.22 -18.02 -9.20
CA GLU A 250 2.08 -17.55 -10.57
C GLU A 250 0.72 -17.87 -11.17
N ASN A 251 0.08 -18.96 -10.71
CA ASN A 251 -1.29 -19.31 -11.12
C ASN A 251 -2.32 -18.29 -10.59
N TYR A 252 -1.93 -17.47 -9.62
CA TYR A 252 -2.71 -16.34 -9.19
C TYR A 252 -2.56 -15.17 -10.18
N GLN A 253 -3.69 -14.73 -10.74
CA GLN A 253 -3.73 -13.65 -11.72
C GLN A 253 -3.30 -12.33 -11.07
N LYS A 254 -2.04 -11.96 -11.27
CA LYS A 254 -1.42 -10.85 -10.56
C LYS A 254 -1.78 -9.51 -11.17
N ASN A 255 -2.67 -8.80 -10.50
CA ASN A 255 -2.75 -7.35 -10.64
C ASN A 255 -1.45 -6.74 -10.11
N LYS A 256 -0.76 -5.93 -10.91
CA LYS A 256 0.52 -5.28 -10.54
C LYS A 256 0.43 -4.42 -9.26
N ASP A 257 -0.79 -4.00 -8.89
CA ASP A 257 -1.07 -3.16 -7.74
C ASP A 257 -1.50 -3.91 -6.46
N GLU A 258 -1.44 -5.24 -6.48
CA GLU A 258 -1.74 -6.10 -5.33
C GLU A 258 -0.45 -6.69 -4.76
N ILE A 259 -0.28 -6.57 -3.45
CA ILE A 259 0.82 -7.12 -2.67
C ILE A 259 0.33 -8.39 -2.00
N LEU A 260 1.03 -9.50 -2.18
CA LEU A 260 0.68 -10.73 -1.49
C LEU A 260 1.01 -10.63 0.01
N ILE A 261 0.01 -10.86 0.87
CA ILE A 261 0.18 -10.81 2.32
C ILE A 261 -0.17 -12.13 3.02
N SER A 262 -0.55 -13.18 2.29
CA SER A 262 -0.66 -14.54 2.83
C SER A 262 -0.07 -15.57 1.86
N SER A 263 0.12 -16.78 2.35
CA SER A 263 0.32 -17.96 1.52
C SER A 263 -0.90 -18.23 0.62
N LEU A 264 -0.69 -18.97 -0.47
CA LEU A 264 -1.77 -19.61 -1.20
C LEU A 264 -2.29 -20.77 -0.36
N ILE A 265 -3.56 -20.75 0.00
CA ILE A 265 -4.21 -21.80 0.80
C ILE A 265 -5.19 -22.53 -0.09
N GLN A 266 -5.01 -23.82 -0.22
CA GLN A 266 -5.89 -24.70 -0.95
C GLN A 266 -6.66 -25.59 0.03
N ILE A 267 -7.97 -25.48 0.01
CA ILE A 267 -8.90 -26.29 0.80
C ILE A 267 -9.62 -27.24 -0.15
N LYS A 268 -9.51 -28.54 0.09
CA LYS A 268 -10.15 -29.60 -0.71
C LYS A 268 -11.03 -30.48 0.14
N SER A 269 -12.17 -30.91 -0.38
CA SER A 269 -12.93 -31.99 0.25
C SER A 269 -12.13 -33.28 0.22
N LYS A 270 -11.97 -33.92 1.39
CA LYS A 270 -11.31 -35.23 1.50
C LYS A 270 -12.07 -36.32 0.76
N SER A 271 -13.40 -36.21 0.71
CA SER A 271 -14.27 -37.14 -0.03
C SER A 271 -14.25 -36.92 -1.55
N GLY A 272 -13.68 -35.80 -2.01
CA GLY A 272 -13.77 -35.35 -3.40
C GLY A 272 -15.16 -34.88 -3.83
N LYS A 273 -16.17 -34.85 -2.95
CA LYS A 273 -17.52 -34.34 -3.25
C LYS A 273 -17.62 -32.85 -2.93
N VAL A 274 -18.61 -32.18 -3.54
CA VAL A 274 -18.93 -30.79 -3.18
C VAL A 274 -19.46 -30.76 -1.75
N ILE A 275 -18.82 -29.96 -0.90
CA ILE A 275 -19.27 -29.65 0.45
C ILE A 275 -20.32 -28.56 0.34
N SER A 276 -21.59 -28.92 0.55
CA SER A 276 -22.69 -27.96 0.63
C SER A 276 -23.09 -27.78 2.09
N LEU A 277 -22.98 -26.55 2.58
CA LEU A 277 -23.27 -26.22 3.96
C LEU A 277 -24.57 -25.43 4.06
N GLU A 278 -25.41 -25.76 5.03
CA GLU A 278 -26.63 -25.00 5.33
C GLU A 278 -26.31 -23.56 5.77
N LEU A 279 -25.22 -23.39 6.52
CA LEU A 279 -24.67 -22.10 6.93
C LEU A 279 -23.23 -21.98 6.43
N PRO A 280 -22.78 -20.81 5.98
CA PRO A 280 -21.42 -20.65 5.50
C PRO A 280 -20.41 -20.92 6.62
N MET A 281 -19.33 -21.66 6.32
CA MET A 281 -18.20 -21.76 7.23
C MET A 281 -17.42 -20.45 7.22
N LYS A 282 -16.78 -20.11 8.34
CA LYS A 282 -15.88 -18.97 8.40
C LYS A 282 -14.43 -19.45 8.28
N VAL A 283 -13.71 -18.93 7.30
CA VAL A 283 -12.30 -19.27 7.04
C VAL A 283 -11.45 -18.08 7.42
N TYR A 284 -10.49 -18.31 8.32
CA TYR A 284 -9.52 -17.33 8.80
C TYR A 284 -8.15 -17.65 8.19
N VAL A 285 -7.55 -16.66 7.55
CA VAL A 285 -6.24 -16.76 6.91
C VAL A 285 -5.23 -15.87 7.63
N PRO A 286 -4.09 -16.43 8.08
CA PRO A 286 -2.98 -15.63 8.58
C PRO A 286 -2.49 -14.64 7.53
N LYS A 287 -2.28 -13.38 7.93
CA LYS A 287 -1.77 -12.33 7.04
C LYS A 287 -0.58 -11.59 7.65
N ALA A 288 0.38 -11.24 6.80
CA ALA A 288 1.43 -10.31 7.13
C ALA A 288 0.83 -8.92 7.45
N PRO A 289 1.55 -8.09 8.24
CA PRO A 289 1.17 -6.70 8.43
C PRO A 289 0.99 -5.97 7.08
N SER A 290 -0.03 -5.13 7.01
CA SER A 290 -0.34 -4.30 5.83
C SER A 290 -0.35 -2.83 6.22
N GLU A 291 -0.03 -1.94 5.27
CA GLU A 291 -0.06 -0.50 5.54
C GLU A 291 -1.49 0.02 5.78
N ILE A 292 -1.63 1.05 6.63
CA ILE A 292 -2.93 1.65 7.01
C ILE A 292 -3.70 2.20 5.78
N LYS A 293 -3.00 2.61 4.73
CA LYS A 293 -3.60 3.17 3.50
C LYS A 293 -4.12 2.09 2.55
N GLN A 294 -3.77 0.83 2.79
CA GLN A 294 -4.16 -0.29 1.95
C GLN A 294 -5.37 -1.02 2.56
N GLU A 295 -6.25 -1.53 1.69
CA GLU A 295 -7.29 -2.47 2.07
C GLU A 295 -6.79 -3.90 1.93
N VAL A 296 -7.21 -4.75 2.86
CA VAL A 296 -6.97 -6.19 2.79
C VAL A 296 -8.11 -6.84 2.03
N VAL A 297 -7.77 -7.59 0.99
CA VAL A 297 -8.75 -8.26 0.11
C VAL A 297 -8.51 -9.76 0.11
N PHE A 298 -9.59 -10.49 0.37
CA PHE A 298 -9.62 -11.94 0.38
C PHE A 298 -10.08 -12.41 -0.99
N LYS A 299 -9.21 -13.07 -1.75
CA LYS A 299 -9.52 -13.56 -3.09
C LYS A 299 -9.61 -15.07 -3.08
N VAL A 300 -10.61 -15.60 -3.77
CA VAL A 300 -10.88 -17.03 -3.85
C VAL A 300 -11.08 -17.49 -5.28
N SER A 301 -10.64 -18.71 -5.57
CA SER A 301 -11.08 -19.47 -6.75
C SER A 301 -11.81 -20.71 -6.26
N VAL A 302 -13.08 -20.81 -6.59
CA VAL A 302 -13.93 -21.96 -6.25
C VAL A 302 -13.91 -22.94 -7.41
N ASN A 303 -13.54 -24.20 -7.13
CA ASN A 303 -13.50 -25.30 -8.11
C ASN A 303 -12.62 -25.01 -9.35
N GLY A 304 -11.54 -24.22 -9.19
CA GLY A 304 -10.67 -23.82 -10.30
C GLY A 304 -11.28 -22.77 -11.23
N GLY A 305 -12.33 -22.08 -10.79
CA GLY A 305 -12.95 -20.97 -11.52
C GLY A 305 -12.11 -19.68 -11.53
N LYS A 306 -12.70 -18.60 -12.05
CA LYS A 306 -12.07 -17.26 -12.03
C LYS A 306 -11.90 -16.79 -10.58
N TRP A 307 -10.77 -16.16 -10.28
CA TRP A 307 -10.54 -15.52 -8.99
C TRP A 307 -11.54 -14.39 -8.76
N THR A 308 -12.23 -14.41 -7.62
CA THR A 308 -13.16 -13.37 -7.19
C THR A 308 -12.73 -12.79 -5.85
N ALA A 309 -12.93 -11.48 -5.68
CA ALA A 309 -12.70 -10.83 -4.39
C ALA A 309 -13.96 -10.97 -3.53
N LEU A 310 -13.79 -11.47 -2.31
CA LEU A 310 -14.84 -11.57 -1.32
C LEU A 310 -14.73 -10.44 -0.30
N HIS A 311 -15.86 -10.13 0.34
CA HIS A 311 -15.85 -9.26 1.50
C HIS A 311 -15.10 -9.95 2.64
N SER A 312 -14.15 -9.23 3.22
CA SER A 312 -13.30 -9.74 4.28
C SER A 312 -13.28 -8.80 5.47
N LYS A 313 -13.08 -9.38 6.65
CA LYS A 313 -13.00 -8.66 7.92
C LYS A 313 -11.73 -9.07 8.65
N GLU A 314 -11.00 -8.10 9.16
CA GLU A 314 -9.94 -8.38 10.12
C GLU A 314 -10.60 -8.85 11.42
N GLU A 315 -10.50 -10.15 11.68
CA GLU A 315 -11.17 -10.83 12.78
C GLU A 315 -10.27 -11.95 13.29
N GLN A 316 -10.09 -12.01 14.60
CA GLN A 316 -9.32 -13.08 15.24
C GLN A 316 -10.18 -14.33 15.41
N PRO A 317 -9.64 -15.53 15.14
CA PRO A 317 -10.31 -16.76 15.52
C PRO A 317 -10.43 -16.85 17.04
N ARG A 318 -11.35 -17.70 17.50
CA ARG A 318 -11.58 -17.91 18.95
C ARG A 318 -10.42 -18.56 19.65
N ILE A 319 -9.67 -19.37 18.93
CA ILE A 319 -8.43 -19.96 19.41
C ILE A 319 -7.43 -18.81 19.46
N SER A 320 -7.01 -18.44 20.67
CA SER A 320 -6.00 -17.41 20.87
C SER A 320 -4.68 -17.90 20.31
N ILE A 321 -4.24 -17.30 19.21
CA ILE A 321 -2.95 -17.54 18.59
C ILE A 321 -2.20 -16.22 18.71
N ALA A 322 -1.23 -16.18 19.62
CA ALA A 322 -0.47 -14.96 19.87
C ALA A 322 0.27 -14.52 18.59
N GLU A 323 0.35 -13.21 18.37
CA GLU A 323 1.21 -12.57 17.36
C GLU A 323 0.84 -12.84 15.88
N VAL A 324 -0.32 -13.45 15.61
CA VAL A 324 -0.80 -13.69 14.25
C VAL A 324 -2.02 -12.82 13.95
N ASN A 325 -1.94 -12.06 12.85
CA ASN A 325 -3.09 -11.31 12.35
C ASN A 325 -3.88 -12.18 11.38
N PHE A 326 -5.20 -12.23 11.54
CA PHE A 326 -6.08 -12.98 10.66
C PHE A 326 -7.01 -12.07 9.89
N VAL A 327 -7.36 -12.52 8.69
CA VAL A 327 -8.51 -12.02 7.96
C VAL A 327 -9.49 -13.18 7.76
N ALA A 328 -10.78 -12.89 7.92
CA ALA A 328 -11.84 -13.87 7.81
C ALA A 328 -12.78 -13.55 6.65
N THR A 329 -13.31 -14.60 6.02
CA THR A 329 -14.46 -14.53 5.12
C THR A 329 -15.38 -15.72 5.32
N ASP A 330 -16.62 -15.59 4.85
CA ASP A 330 -17.64 -16.62 4.92
C ASP A 330 -17.68 -17.36 3.57
N ILE A 331 -17.56 -18.69 3.60
CA ILE A 331 -17.53 -19.55 2.42
C ILE A 331 -18.63 -20.61 2.50
N ASN A 332 -19.28 -20.84 1.37
CA ASN A 332 -20.22 -21.95 1.17
C ASN A 332 -19.85 -22.73 -0.11
N ASN A 333 -20.40 -23.94 -0.24
CA ASN A 333 -20.46 -24.70 -1.50
C ASN A 333 -19.14 -24.78 -2.29
N PHE A 334 -18.27 -25.72 -1.96
CA PHE A 334 -17.03 -25.94 -2.71
C PHE A 334 -16.62 -27.42 -2.73
N GLN A 335 -15.94 -27.83 -3.79
CA GLN A 335 -15.19 -29.08 -3.84
C GLN A 335 -13.70 -28.79 -3.60
N THR A 336 -13.20 -27.75 -4.28
CA THR A 336 -11.88 -27.17 -4.05
C THR A 336 -11.99 -25.66 -3.92
N LEU A 337 -11.14 -25.07 -3.10
CA LEU A 337 -11.13 -23.65 -2.82
C LEU A 337 -9.68 -23.20 -2.69
N ASP A 338 -9.24 -22.38 -3.62
CA ASP A 338 -7.93 -21.74 -3.55
C ASP A 338 -8.13 -20.32 -3.01
N ILE A 339 -7.30 -19.91 -2.07
CA ILE A 339 -7.44 -18.67 -1.31
C ILE A 339 -6.09 -17.96 -1.29
N VAL A 340 -6.12 -16.66 -1.56
CA VAL A 340 -5.02 -15.75 -1.22
C VAL A 340 -5.56 -14.49 -0.57
N VAL A 341 -4.74 -13.89 0.27
CA VAL A 341 -5.01 -12.57 0.84
C VAL A 341 -3.98 -11.62 0.27
N VAL A 342 -4.49 -10.53 -0.30
CA VAL A 342 -3.67 -9.46 -0.85
C VAL A 342 -3.97 -8.14 -0.15
N SER A 343 -2.96 -7.28 -0.12
CA SER A 343 -3.09 -5.88 0.26
C SER A 343 -3.05 -5.03 -1.00
N ARG A 344 -3.93 -4.04 -1.12
CA ARG A 344 -3.95 -3.12 -2.26
C ARG A 344 -4.44 -1.75 -1.84
N PHE A 345 -4.27 -0.73 -2.66
CA PHE A 345 -4.86 0.58 -2.38
C PHE A 345 -6.37 0.47 -2.22
N LYS A 346 -6.90 1.18 -1.21
CA LYS A 346 -8.33 1.23 -0.95
C LYS A 346 -9.09 1.62 -2.22
N ARG A 347 -10.16 0.89 -2.52
CA ARG A 347 -11.00 1.15 -3.69
C ARG A 347 -12.39 1.63 -3.28
N GLU A 348 -12.87 2.66 -3.94
CA GLU A 348 -14.25 3.10 -3.83
C GLU A 348 -15.10 2.30 -4.82
N ASN A 349 -16.17 1.68 -4.34
CA ASN A 349 -17.05 0.87 -5.18
C ASN A 349 -18.33 1.65 -5.49
N MET A 350 -18.79 1.60 -6.73
CA MET A 350 -20.06 2.16 -7.16
C MET A 350 -20.77 1.22 -8.14
N ILE A 351 -22.07 1.04 -7.97
CA ILE A 351 -22.90 0.36 -8.96
C ILE A 351 -23.31 1.38 -10.04
N VAL A 352 -22.81 1.20 -11.26
CA VAL A 352 -23.23 1.97 -12.42
C VAL A 352 -24.46 1.31 -13.01
N LYS A 353 -25.58 2.04 -13.00
CA LYS A 353 -26.83 1.56 -13.60
C LYS A 353 -26.76 1.62 -15.12
N ALA A 354 -27.52 0.75 -15.80
CA ALA A 354 -27.66 0.79 -17.25
C ALA A 354 -28.15 2.16 -17.79
N THR A 355 -28.83 2.96 -16.97
CA THR A 355 -29.27 4.34 -17.30
C THR A 355 -28.14 5.37 -17.37
N GLY A 356 -26.90 4.99 -17.03
CA GLY A 356 -25.78 5.91 -16.90
C GLY A 356 -25.77 6.65 -15.56
N VAL A 357 -24.61 7.19 -15.20
CA VAL A 357 -24.37 7.94 -13.96
C VAL A 357 -23.13 8.81 -14.11
N SER A 358 -23.05 9.90 -13.34
CA SER A 358 -21.81 10.66 -13.15
C SER A 358 -21.29 10.47 -11.74
N PHE A 359 -19.98 10.33 -11.59
CA PHE A 359 -19.36 10.02 -10.31
C PHE A 359 -18.09 10.83 -10.08
N GLU A 360 -17.92 11.34 -8.86
CA GLU A 360 -16.71 12.01 -8.40
C GLU A 360 -16.11 11.15 -7.28
N PRO A 361 -14.87 10.64 -7.41
CA PRO A 361 -14.23 9.91 -6.34
C PRO A 361 -14.18 10.74 -5.06
N THR A 362 -14.50 10.13 -3.92
CA THR A 362 -14.50 10.78 -2.61
C THR A 362 -13.10 11.29 -2.27
N ASP A 363 -12.08 10.51 -2.62
CA ASP A 363 -10.70 10.89 -2.37
C ASP A 363 -10.25 12.01 -3.29
N ASP A 364 -10.64 12.07 -4.57
CA ASP A 364 -10.23 13.17 -5.45
C ASP A 364 -11.40 13.68 -6.30
N ARG A 365 -12.00 14.77 -5.82
CA ARG A 365 -13.10 15.45 -6.51
C ARG A 365 -12.61 16.35 -7.64
N ASN A 366 -11.34 16.33 -8.02
CA ASN A 366 -10.85 17.00 -9.24
C ASN A 366 -10.99 16.12 -10.49
N VAL A 367 -11.57 14.94 -10.33
CA VAL A 367 -11.93 14.06 -11.43
C VAL A 367 -13.41 13.73 -11.36
N ARG A 368 -14.06 13.69 -12.52
CA ARG A 368 -15.43 13.23 -12.67
C ARG A 368 -15.53 12.22 -13.81
N TYR A 369 -16.05 11.04 -13.51
CA TYR A 369 -16.38 10.02 -14.49
C TYR A 369 -17.82 10.19 -14.93
N ILE A 370 -18.08 10.07 -16.23
CA ILE A 370 -19.41 10.19 -16.84
C ILE A 370 -19.66 8.92 -17.64
N PHE A 371 -20.51 8.06 -17.08
CA PHE A 371 -20.96 6.83 -17.71
C PHE A 371 -22.23 7.12 -18.50
N PRO A 372 -22.20 7.11 -19.85
CA PRO A 372 -23.40 7.35 -20.63
C PRO A 372 -24.44 6.23 -20.44
N PRO A 373 -25.74 6.51 -20.68
CA PRO A 373 -26.75 5.47 -20.72
C PRO A 373 -26.39 4.38 -21.74
N GLY A 374 -26.52 3.11 -21.35
CA GLY A 374 -26.15 1.97 -22.19
C GLY A 374 -24.64 1.66 -22.21
N CYS A 375 -23.82 2.30 -21.36
CA CYS A 375 -22.40 2.00 -21.24
C CYS A 375 -22.14 0.53 -20.86
N PHE A 376 -23.02 -0.05 -20.03
CA PHE A 376 -23.00 -1.46 -19.66
C PHE A 376 -24.35 -2.12 -19.98
N LYS A 377 -24.34 -3.44 -20.25
CA LYS A 377 -25.56 -4.21 -20.55
C LYS A 377 -26.45 -4.35 -19.31
N ASN A 378 -25.81 -4.51 -18.16
CA ASN A 378 -26.45 -4.71 -16.87
C ASN A 378 -25.94 -3.63 -15.90
N ASP A 379 -26.50 -3.59 -14.70
CA ASP A 379 -25.91 -2.83 -13.60
C ASP A 379 -24.56 -3.47 -13.25
N THR A 380 -23.49 -2.68 -13.32
CA THR A 380 -22.10 -3.17 -13.21
C THR A 380 -21.41 -2.51 -12.02
N ASN A 381 -20.69 -3.29 -11.22
CA ASN A 381 -19.85 -2.73 -10.17
C ASN A 381 -18.56 -2.12 -10.76
N VAL A 382 -18.26 -0.89 -10.36
CA VAL A 382 -17.07 -0.14 -10.79
C VAL A 382 -16.24 0.21 -9.57
N GLN A 383 -14.96 -0.10 -9.63
CA GLN A 383 -13.99 0.17 -8.59
C GLN A 383 -13.08 1.32 -8.99
N PHE A 384 -12.98 2.33 -8.15
CA PHE A 384 -12.11 3.49 -8.34
C PHE A 384 -10.99 3.45 -7.33
N LYS A 385 -9.79 3.78 -7.79
CA LYS A 385 -8.57 3.88 -7.02
C LYS A 385 -7.96 5.24 -7.25
N VAL A 386 -7.48 5.87 -6.19
CA VAL A 386 -6.82 7.18 -6.24
C VAL A 386 -5.56 7.13 -5.42
N ASP A 387 -4.44 7.47 -6.04
CA ASP A 387 -3.15 7.62 -5.37
C ASP A 387 -2.66 9.06 -5.48
N LYS A 388 -2.93 9.82 -4.41
CA LYS A 388 -2.57 11.23 -4.28
C LYS A 388 -1.10 11.46 -3.95
N ASP A 389 -0.45 10.46 -3.36
CA ASP A 389 0.90 10.60 -2.83
C ASP A 389 1.96 10.39 -3.92
N LEU A 390 1.56 9.96 -5.12
CA LEU A 390 2.46 9.75 -6.25
C LEU A 390 3.30 11.01 -6.56
N ALA A 391 2.70 12.20 -6.53
CA ALA A 391 3.43 13.46 -6.74
C ALA A 391 4.52 13.69 -5.69
N ASN A 392 4.28 13.31 -4.44
CA ASN A 392 5.26 13.45 -3.36
C ASN A 392 6.39 12.42 -3.48
N ARG A 393 6.06 11.18 -3.86
CA ARG A 393 7.07 10.13 -4.12
C ARG A 393 7.94 10.49 -5.32
N ALA A 394 7.35 10.98 -6.40
CA ALA A 394 8.08 11.43 -7.59
C ALA A 394 9.03 12.59 -7.28
N LYS A 395 8.62 13.56 -6.45
CA LYS A 395 9.49 14.68 -6.01
C LYS A 395 10.69 14.22 -5.19
N ALA A 396 10.54 13.14 -4.40
CA ALA A 396 11.63 12.60 -3.61
C ALA A 396 12.66 11.84 -4.47
N ASP A 397 12.26 11.37 -5.65
CA ASP A 397 13.13 10.66 -6.57
C ASP A 397 13.76 11.59 -7.60
N LYS A 398 15.09 11.69 -7.53
CA LYS A 398 15.91 12.55 -8.40
C LYS A 398 15.73 12.27 -9.89
N GLN A 399 15.27 11.08 -10.28
CA GLN A 399 15.03 10.74 -11.69
C GLN A 399 13.88 11.54 -12.31
N PHE A 400 12.94 12.00 -11.50
CA PHE A 400 11.78 12.76 -11.95
C PHE A 400 11.95 14.27 -11.76
N ASN A 401 13.19 14.72 -11.52
CA ASN A 401 13.52 16.14 -11.49
C ASN A 401 13.13 16.80 -12.82
N GLY A 402 12.19 17.76 -12.75
CA GLY A 402 11.67 18.47 -13.93
C GLY A 402 10.35 17.92 -14.47
N ILE A 403 9.91 16.74 -14.04
CA ILE A 403 8.59 16.19 -14.36
C ILE A 403 7.62 16.61 -13.26
N LYS A 404 6.49 17.20 -13.65
CA LYS A 404 5.44 17.59 -12.72
C LYS A 404 4.22 16.73 -12.96
N ILE A 405 3.69 16.16 -11.88
CA ILE A 405 2.46 15.39 -11.90
C ILE A 405 1.32 16.36 -11.59
N ALA A 406 0.37 16.51 -12.53
CA ALA A 406 -0.72 17.47 -12.48
C ALA A 406 -2.02 16.90 -11.91
N THR A 407 -2.12 15.58 -11.80
CA THR A 407 -3.30 14.87 -11.26
C THR A 407 -2.85 13.75 -10.34
N SER A 408 -3.73 13.26 -9.47
CA SER A 408 -3.51 11.97 -8.81
C SER A 408 -3.39 10.86 -9.86
N LEU A 409 -2.81 9.71 -9.50
CA LEU A 409 -2.95 8.49 -10.30
C LEU A 409 -4.32 7.90 -10.03
N HIS A 410 -5.12 7.74 -11.08
CA HIS A 410 -6.44 7.12 -11.00
C HIS A 410 -6.42 5.74 -11.62
N GLY A 411 -6.98 4.75 -10.93
CA GLY A 411 -7.32 3.46 -11.51
C GLY A 411 -8.84 3.31 -11.52
N VAL A 412 -9.41 2.84 -12.62
CA VAL A 412 -10.82 2.44 -12.71
C VAL A 412 -10.92 1.03 -13.28
N GLU A 413 -11.64 0.16 -12.58
CA GLU A 413 -11.86 -1.23 -12.95
C GLU A 413 -13.36 -1.52 -13.00
N PHE A 414 -13.78 -2.24 -14.03
CA PHE A 414 -15.17 -2.63 -14.27
C PHE A 414 -15.31 -4.15 -14.18
N GLU A 415 -16.41 -4.62 -13.62
CA GLU A 415 -16.75 -6.05 -13.62
C GLU A 415 -17.09 -6.56 -15.02
N ASP A 416 -17.78 -5.73 -15.82
CA ASP A 416 -18.12 -5.98 -17.22
C ASP A 416 -17.34 -5.05 -18.15
N GLU A 417 -17.06 -5.49 -19.37
CA GLU A 417 -16.50 -4.62 -20.41
C GLU A 417 -17.47 -3.49 -20.78
N ASN A 418 -16.95 -2.27 -20.93
CA ASN A 418 -17.73 -1.13 -21.38
C ASN A 418 -18.06 -1.24 -22.89
N ILE A 419 -19.29 -0.95 -23.25
CA ILE A 419 -19.79 -0.97 -24.63
C ILE A 419 -19.64 0.40 -25.30
N LEU A 420 -19.65 1.47 -24.50
CA LEU A 420 -19.52 2.84 -24.95
C LEU A 420 -18.31 3.48 -24.27
N ASP A 421 -17.77 4.51 -24.92
CA ASP A 421 -16.71 5.32 -24.36
C ASP A 421 -17.20 6.00 -23.07
N ILE A 422 -16.29 6.10 -22.10
CA ILE A 422 -16.54 6.74 -20.80
C ILE A 422 -15.82 8.07 -20.79
N ASP A 423 -16.54 9.16 -20.59
CA ASP A 423 -15.91 10.48 -20.50
C ASP A 423 -15.37 10.71 -19.09
N MET A 424 -14.15 11.22 -19.01
CA MET A 424 -13.50 11.60 -17.78
C MET A 424 -13.14 13.08 -17.86
N GLU A 425 -13.75 13.87 -16.98
CA GLU A 425 -13.41 15.27 -16.79
C GLU A 425 -12.35 15.40 -15.70
N ILE A 426 -11.25 16.06 -16.04
CA ILE A 426 -10.08 16.22 -15.19
C ILE A 426 -9.84 17.71 -14.99
N TYR A 427 -9.64 18.11 -13.75
CA TYR A 427 -9.33 19.48 -13.35
C TYR A 427 -7.91 19.52 -12.79
N PRO A 428 -6.89 19.59 -13.66
CA PRO A 428 -5.49 19.47 -13.27
C PRO A 428 -5.03 20.64 -12.39
N ASP A 429 -4.04 20.37 -11.54
CA ASP A 429 -3.26 21.42 -10.89
C ASP A 429 -2.38 22.12 -11.93
N LEU A 430 -2.74 23.36 -12.27
CA LEU A 430 -1.99 24.21 -13.21
C LEU A 430 -1.35 25.43 -12.55
N HIS A 431 -1.05 25.40 -11.23
CA HIS A 431 -0.74 26.59 -10.41
C HIS A 431 0.50 27.43 -10.78
N LYS A 432 1.10 27.27 -11.97
CA LYS A 432 2.34 27.95 -12.37
C LYS A 432 2.23 28.92 -13.56
N ILE A 433 1.04 29.30 -14.03
CA ILE A 433 0.93 30.00 -15.33
C ILE A 433 0.82 31.55 -15.22
N LYS A 434 0.65 32.15 -14.04
CA LYS A 434 0.54 33.63 -13.93
C LYS A 434 1.29 34.19 -12.72
N ILE A 435 1.86 35.39 -12.86
CA ILE A 435 2.34 36.20 -11.73
C ILE A 435 1.10 36.61 -10.94
N VAL A 436 0.96 36.07 -9.73
CA VAL A 436 -0.23 36.21 -8.89
C VAL A 436 0.19 36.63 -7.48
N SER A 437 -0.74 37.24 -6.73
CA SER A 437 -0.49 37.57 -5.32
C SER A 437 -0.13 36.30 -4.52
N VAL A 438 0.60 36.44 -3.41
CA VAL A 438 0.92 35.30 -2.51
C VAL A 438 -0.37 34.61 -2.03
N HIS A 439 -1.42 35.38 -1.76
CA HIS A 439 -2.75 34.89 -1.37
C HIS A 439 -3.41 34.05 -2.46
N GLN A 440 -3.46 34.58 -3.70
CA GLN A 440 -3.97 33.85 -4.86
C GLN A 440 -3.15 32.59 -5.13
N LYS A 441 -1.82 32.66 -5.05
CA LYS A 441 -0.93 31.50 -5.18
C LYS A 441 -1.21 30.44 -4.12
N THR A 442 -1.57 30.86 -2.91
CA THR A 442 -1.92 29.95 -1.80
C THR A 442 -3.25 29.26 -2.05
N VAL A 443 -4.30 30.01 -2.42
CA VAL A 443 -5.61 29.43 -2.75
C VAL A 443 -5.50 28.49 -3.93
N GLU A 444 -4.74 28.87 -4.97
CA GLU A 444 -4.41 27.99 -6.08
C GLU A 444 -3.69 26.75 -5.57
N LYS A 445 -2.52 26.83 -4.89
CA LYS A 445 -1.80 25.66 -4.31
C LYS A 445 -2.69 24.71 -3.50
N CYS A 446 -3.73 25.22 -2.84
CA CYS A 446 -4.65 24.44 -2.04
C CYS A 446 -5.94 24.03 -2.77
N LYS A 447 -6.16 24.47 -4.01
CA LYS A 447 -7.42 24.35 -4.75
C LYS A 447 -7.92 22.93 -4.84
N ASN A 448 -7.06 21.98 -5.18
CA ASN A 448 -7.44 20.56 -5.30
C ASN A 448 -7.93 19.98 -3.97
N GLU A 449 -7.27 20.35 -2.89
CA GLU A 449 -7.60 19.89 -1.54
C GLU A 449 -8.88 20.57 -1.02
N LEU A 450 -9.06 21.86 -1.34
CA LEU A 450 -10.29 22.60 -1.08
C LEU A 450 -11.46 21.99 -1.87
N VAL A 451 -11.34 21.75 -3.16
CA VAL A 451 -12.40 21.12 -3.98
C VAL A 451 -12.82 19.77 -3.41
N THR A 452 -11.85 19.00 -2.90
CA THR A 452 -12.10 17.68 -2.31
C THR A 452 -12.82 17.75 -0.96
N ARG A 453 -12.37 18.62 -0.05
CA ARG A 453 -12.76 18.56 1.37
C ARG A 453 -13.74 19.65 1.83
N LEU A 454 -13.96 20.69 1.02
CA LEU A 454 -14.80 21.83 1.38
C LEU A 454 -16.28 21.42 1.46
N SER A 455 -16.95 21.74 2.57
CA SER A 455 -18.43 21.76 2.63
C SER A 455 -18.91 23.12 2.14
N VAL A 456 -19.33 23.16 0.87
CA VAL A 456 -19.39 24.41 0.09
C VAL A 456 -20.56 25.29 0.51
N LEU A 457 -21.75 24.73 0.72
CA LEU A 457 -22.96 25.52 0.93
C LEU A 457 -22.93 26.34 2.22
N GLN A 458 -22.33 25.81 3.28
CA GLN A 458 -22.16 26.51 4.56
C GLN A 458 -21.21 27.69 4.38
N ILE A 459 -20.03 27.44 3.80
CA ILE A 459 -19.01 28.45 3.54
C ILE A 459 -19.52 29.54 2.60
N ALA A 460 -20.17 29.17 1.49
CA ALA A 460 -20.74 30.13 0.55
C ALA A 460 -21.83 31.00 1.18
N THR A 461 -22.69 30.42 2.03
CA THR A 461 -23.73 31.19 2.75
C THR A 461 -23.10 32.18 3.73
N ARG A 462 -22.04 31.76 4.43
CA ARG A 462 -21.28 32.63 5.35
C ARG A 462 -20.63 33.78 4.60
N LEU A 463 -19.88 33.49 3.54
CA LEU A 463 -19.21 34.49 2.70
C LEU A 463 -20.21 35.48 2.09
N ARG A 464 -21.40 35.03 1.71
CA ARG A 464 -22.48 35.91 1.27
C ARG A 464 -22.94 36.85 2.38
N ASN A 465 -23.20 36.32 3.58
CA ASN A 465 -23.65 37.12 4.72
C ASN A 465 -22.60 38.16 5.14
N ASP A 466 -21.31 37.82 5.00
CA ASP A 466 -20.19 38.72 5.26
C ASP A 466 -19.92 39.69 4.07
N GLY A 467 -20.76 39.67 3.02
CA GLY A 467 -20.70 40.57 1.86
C GLY A 467 -19.57 40.27 0.87
N LYS A 468 -18.93 39.09 0.97
CA LYS A 468 -17.74 38.72 0.20
C LYS A 468 -18.05 38.03 -1.12
N ILE A 469 -19.24 37.44 -1.27
CA ILE A 469 -19.74 36.93 -2.56
C ILE A 469 -21.17 37.40 -2.82
N GLN A 470 -21.54 37.49 -4.10
CA GLN A 470 -22.87 37.97 -4.52
C GLN A 470 -23.96 36.89 -4.41
N ASP A 471 -25.21 37.31 -4.22
CA ASP A 471 -26.40 36.43 -4.24
C ASP A 471 -26.50 35.57 -5.50
N LYS A 472 -26.12 36.14 -6.64
CA LYS A 472 -26.11 35.44 -7.94
C LYS A 472 -25.15 34.24 -7.89
N CYS A 473 -23.95 34.43 -7.35
CA CYS A 473 -22.97 33.37 -7.17
C CYS A 473 -23.51 32.25 -6.27
N LEU A 474 -24.13 32.58 -5.13
CA LEU A 474 -24.72 31.55 -4.25
C LEU A 474 -25.84 30.75 -4.96
N ARG A 475 -26.65 31.39 -5.80
CA ARG A 475 -27.66 30.68 -6.62
C ARG A 475 -27.01 29.74 -7.64
N GLU A 476 -25.94 30.19 -8.29
CA GLU A 476 -25.17 29.37 -9.24
C GLU A 476 -24.48 28.19 -8.55
N ILE A 477 -23.91 28.37 -7.36
CA ILE A 477 -23.36 27.28 -6.55
C ILE A 477 -24.49 26.28 -6.24
N LYS A 478 -25.64 26.74 -5.74
CA LYS A 478 -26.77 25.86 -5.41
C LYS A 478 -27.31 25.08 -6.61
N SER A 479 -27.18 25.60 -7.83
CA SER A 479 -27.63 24.90 -9.05
C SER A 479 -26.66 23.83 -9.57
N LYS A 480 -25.41 23.79 -9.09
CA LYS A 480 -24.45 22.74 -9.46
C LYS A 480 -24.83 21.40 -8.81
N LYS A 481 -24.64 20.33 -9.59
CA LYS A 481 -25.10 18.96 -9.26
C LYS A 481 -24.24 18.28 -8.19
N THR A 482 -22.92 18.47 -8.23
CA THR A 482 -21.97 17.80 -7.35
C THR A 482 -21.26 18.78 -6.43
N GLU A 483 -20.75 18.31 -5.29
CA GLU A 483 -19.97 19.14 -4.37
C GLU A 483 -18.66 19.64 -5.00
N GLY A 484 -17.98 18.84 -5.84
CA GLY A 484 -16.78 19.29 -6.55
C GLY A 484 -17.07 20.47 -7.48
N MET A 485 -18.17 20.40 -8.26
CA MET A 485 -18.60 21.52 -9.11
C MET A 485 -18.99 22.77 -8.29
N ARG A 486 -19.65 22.57 -7.14
CA ARG A 486 -19.99 23.67 -6.22
C ARG A 486 -18.73 24.35 -5.71
N ALA A 487 -17.75 23.57 -5.28
CA ALA A 487 -16.49 24.07 -4.74
C ALA A 487 -15.71 24.85 -5.80
N ARG A 488 -15.59 24.31 -7.02
CA ARG A 488 -14.92 25.00 -8.13
C ARG A 488 -15.59 26.34 -8.46
N ARG A 489 -16.93 26.36 -8.55
CA ARG A 489 -17.66 27.61 -8.80
C ARG A 489 -17.44 28.63 -7.69
N LEU A 490 -17.39 28.21 -6.43
CA LEU A 490 -17.06 29.10 -5.30
C LEU A 490 -15.62 29.63 -5.41
N LEU A 491 -14.65 28.76 -5.71
CA LEU A 491 -13.24 29.13 -5.79
C LEU A 491 -12.92 30.05 -6.97
N GLU A 492 -13.74 30.06 -8.03
CA GLU A 492 -13.62 31.05 -9.12
C GLU A 492 -13.75 32.50 -8.63
N GLU A 493 -14.55 32.75 -7.59
CA GLU A 493 -14.66 34.09 -6.97
C GLU A 493 -13.35 34.53 -6.29
N PHE A 494 -12.47 33.56 -5.99
CA PHE A 494 -11.15 33.75 -5.40
C PHE A 494 -10.02 33.60 -6.42
N ASN A 495 -10.32 33.52 -7.72
CA ASN A 495 -9.29 33.43 -8.75
C ASN A 495 -8.36 34.64 -8.75
N ASN A 496 -8.79 35.82 -8.27
CA ASN A 496 -7.95 37.01 -8.08
C ASN A 496 -7.87 37.40 -6.59
N CYS A 497 -7.74 36.39 -5.71
CA CYS A 497 -7.79 36.58 -4.27
C CYS A 497 -6.78 37.63 -3.78
N ASP A 498 -7.26 38.69 -3.17
CA ASP A 498 -6.47 39.60 -2.36
C ASP A 498 -6.37 39.13 -0.89
N GLU A 499 -5.68 39.89 -0.05
CA GLU A 499 -5.51 39.60 1.37
C GLU A 499 -6.84 39.57 2.14
N ASP A 500 -7.74 40.52 1.85
CA ASP A 500 -9.03 40.63 2.51
C ASP A 500 -9.97 39.46 2.17
N GLN A 501 -9.95 39.02 0.91
CA GLN A 501 -10.67 37.84 0.45
C GLN A 501 -10.08 36.57 1.05
N PHE A 502 -8.76 36.47 1.15
CA PHE A 502 -8.08 35.31 1.73
C PHE A 502 -8.40 35.15 3.21
N ASN A 503 -8.31 36.25 3.96
CA ASN A 503 -8.67 36.28 5.37
C ASN A 503 -10.14 35.95 5.58
N ALA A 504 -11.05 36.47 4.74
CA ALA A 504 -12.46 36.13 4.81
C ALA A 504 -12.75 34.65 4.54
N LEU A 505 -12.08 34.03 3.55
CA LEU A 505 -12.20 32.60 3.26
C LEU A 505 -11.71 31.77 4.46
N THR A 506 -10.55 32.14 5.00
CA THR A 506 -9.92 31.45 6.13
C THR A 506 -10.77 31.54 7.40
N ASP A 507 -11.32 32.73 7.70
CA ASP A 507 -12.26 32.95 8.81
C ASP A 507 -13.56 32.16 8.64
N ALA A 508 -14.11 32.10 7.43
CA ALA A 508 -15.30 31.32 7.14
C ALA A 508 -15.05 29.82 7.38
N LEU A 509 -13.89 29.31 6.96
CA LEU A 509 -13.47 27.93 7.22
C LEU A 509 -13.35 27.64 8.72
N GLU A 510 -12.75 28.54 9.50
CA GLU A 510 -12.63 28.36 10.96
C GLU A 510 -14.00 28.36 11.66
N LYS A 511 -14.91 29.27 11.27
CA LYS A 511 -16.25 29.41 11.88
C LYS A 511 -17.18 28.25 11.55
N GLU A 512 -17.08 27.66 10.36
CA GLU A 512 -17.94 26.55 9.92
C GLU A 512 -17.34 25.15 10.19
N ASN A 513 -16.54 25.02 11.27
CA ASN A 513 -15.90 23.76 11.70
C ASN A 513 -14.95 23.11 10.66
N GLN A 514 -14.43 23.88 9.71
CA GLN A 514 -13.47 23.45 8.69
C GLN A 514 -12.07 24.04 8.94
N GLY A 515 -11.72 24.30 10.21
CA GLY A 515 -10.44 24.90 10.59
C GLY A 515 -9.19 24.11 10.18
N HIS A 516 -9.32 22.82 9.82
CA HIS A 516 -8.22 22.05 9.25
C HIS A 516 -7.81 22.56 7.85
N LEU A 517 -8.77 23.02 7.02
CA LEU A 517 -8.50 23.64 5.72
C LEU A 517 -7.95 25.06 5.87
N ALA A 518 -8.41 25.81 6.87
CA ALA A 518 -7.83 27.10 7.22
C ALA A 518 -6.35 26.97 7.63
N LYS A 519 -6.02 25.96 8.46
CA LYS A 519 -4.64 25.64 8.83
C LYS A 519 -3.79 25.25 7.63
N LEU A 520 -4.35 24.48 6.69
CA LEU A 520 -3.67 24.14 5.44
C LEU A 520 -3.34 25.41 4.63
N LEU A 521 -4.31 26.29 4.41
CA LEU A 521 -4.10 27.56 3.70
C LEU A 521 -3.03 28.42 4.37
N LYS A 522 -3.09 28.61 5.69
CA LYS A 522 -2.09 29.38 6.44
C LYS A 522 -0.69 28.76 6.30
N LYS A 523 -0.57 27.45 6.52
CA LYS A 523 0.71 26.72 6.39
C LYS A 523 1.30 26.87 4.98
N THR A 524 0.49 26.67 3.94
CA THR A 524 0.95 26.79 2.56
C THR A 524 1.34 28.24 2.20
N MET A 525 0.65 29.22 2.78
CA MET A 525 1.05 30.63 2.63
C MET A 525 2.43 30.88 3.23
N ASP A 526 2.70 30.36 4.43
CA ASP A 526 4.01 30.49 5.09
C ASP A 526 5.10 29.79 4.26
N GLU A 527 4.85 28.57 3.78
CA GLU A 527 5.75 27.85 2.87
C GLU A 527 6.03 28.66 1.57
N ILE A 528 5.02 29.32 1.00
CA ILE A 528 5.21 30.17 -0.18
C ILE A 528 6.04 31.42 0.15
N LYS A 529 5.82 32.04 1.32
CA LYS A 529 6.59 33.21 1.75
C LYS A 529 8.07 32.84 1.91
N GLU A 530 8.35 31.72 2.60
CA GLU A 530 9.70 31.17 2.74
C GLU A 530 10.33 30.84 1.36
N GLU A 531 9.59 30.19 0.45
CA GLU A 531 10.05 29.91 -0.92
C GLU A 531 10.39 31.20 -1.69
N THR A 532 9.60 32.26 -1.49
CA THR A 532 9.75 33.54 -2.21
C THR A 532 10.93 34.35 -1.66
N GLU A 533 11.18 34.27 -0.36
CA GLU A 533 12.32 34.89 0.31
C GLU A 533 13.64 34.15 0.00
N ALA A 534 13.61 32.81 -0.05
CA ALA A 534 14.79 31.99 -0.33
C ALA A 534 15.19 31.97 -1.82
N ASN A 535 14.25 32.14 -2.77
CA ASN A 535 14.51 32.03 -4.22
C ASN A 535 14.58 33.38 -4.95
N THR A 536 15.23 34.38 -4.37
CA THR A 536 15.64 35.57 -5.14
C THR A 536 16.72 35.26 -6.21
N GLY A 537 17.20 34.01 -6.28
CA GLY A 537 18.11 33.48 -7.31
C GLY A 537 17.48 32.43 -8.25
N SER A 538 17.15 32.89 -9.45
CA SER A 538 17.17 32.23 -10.78
C SER A 538 16.54 30.87 -11.15
N ASP A 539 16.10 29.96 -10.29
CA ASP A 539 16.09 28.57 -10.81
C ASP A 539 14.87 28.03 -11.57
N PHE A 540 13.68 28.64 -11.62
CA PHE A 540 12.60 28.08 -12.48
C PHE A 540 11.49 29.08 -12.91
N ILE A 541 11.87 30.29 -13.31
CA ILE A 541 11.01 31.15 -14.16
C ILE A 541 11.22 30.82 -15.67
N GLY A 542 12.16 29.94 -16.00
CA GLY A 542 12.46 29.53 -17.38
C GLY A 542 11.43 28.55 -17.96
N ASP A 543 10.85 28.93 -19.10
CA ASP A 543 10.06 28.12 -20.04
C ASP A 543 8.70 27.58 -19.62
N ILE A 544 7.90 28.40 -18.91
CA ILE A 544 6.44 28.18 -18.81
C ILE A 544 5.81 28.00 -20.20
N TYR A 545 6.29 28.72 -21.21
CA TYR A 545 5.81 28.64 -22.58
C TYR A 545 6.14 27.32 -23.30
N ASN A 546 7.11 26.55 -22.81
CA ASN A 546 7.54 25.31 -23.45
C ASN A 546 7.07 24.03 -22.74
N THR A 547 6.15 24.17 -21.79
CA THR A 547 5.51 23.01 -21.15
C THR A 547 4.07 22.86 -21.60
N GLU A 548 3.56 21.63 -21.55
CA GLU A 548 2.16 21.31 -21.79
C GLU A 548 1.70 20.16 -20.89
N LEU A 549 0.40 20.13 -20.61
CA LEU A 549 -0.24 19.00 -19.94
C LEU A 549 -0.48 17.87 -20.94
N LYS A 550 0.07 16.69 -20.68
CA LYS A 550 -0.26 15.45 -21.36
C LYS A 550 -1.04 14.55 -20.41
N ILE A 551 -2.11 13.95 -20.90
CA ILE A 551 -2.82 12.91 -20.15
C ILE A 551 -2.37 11.58 -20.74
N VAL A 552 -1.97 10.66 -19.89
CA VAL A 552 -1.59 9.31 -20.28
C VAL A 552 -2.54 8.32 -19.64
N THR A 553 -2.81 7.23 -20.35
CA THR A 553 -3.58 6.11 -19.82
C THR A 553 -2.89 4.79 -20.12
N SER A 554 -3.12 3.80 -19.26
CA SER A 554 -2.82 2.41 -19.56
C SER A 554 -4.09 1.59 -19.49
N CYS A 555 -4.35 0.79 -20.53
CA CYS A 555 -5.44 -0.18 -20.57
C CYS A 555 -4.94 -1.57 -20.13
N GLN A 556 -5.80 -2.59 -20.14
CA GLN A 556 -5.56 -3.97 -19.64
C GLN A 556 -4.16 -4.58 -19.90
N ASN A 557 -3.48 -4.19 -20.97
CA ASN A 557 -2.16 -4.70 -21.37
C ASN A 557 -0.99 -4.11 -20.57
N GLY A 558 -1.23 -3.04 -19.79
CA GLY A 558 -0.19 -2.34 -19.03
C GLY A 558 0.73 -1.45 -19.89
N GLU A 559 0.43 -1.27 -21.17
CA GLU A 559 1.11 -0.30 -22.02
C GLU A 559 0.50 1.08 -21.82
N TRP A 560 1.33 2.13 -21.78
CA TRP A 560 0.90 3.51 -21.64
C TRP A 560 0.77 4.18 -22.99
N GLU A 561 -0.27 4.99 -23.16
CA GLU A 561 -0.50 5.81 -24.35
C GLU A 561 -0.85 7.25 -23.96
N VAL A 562 -0.47 8.21 -24.82
CA VAL A 562 -0.82 9.62 -24.66
C VAL A 562 -2.19 9.87 -25.26
N MET A 563 -3.12 10.38 -24.44
CA MET A 563 -4.51 10.59 -24.82
C MET A 563 -4.73 11.95 -25.48
N LYS A 564 -5.65 11.97 -26.45
CA LYS A 564 -6.21 13.22 -26.98
C LYS A 564 -7.15 13.81 -25.94
N LYS A 565 -6.93 15.08 -25.58
CA LYS A 565 -7.75 15.82 -24.63
C LYS A 565 -8.52 16.94 -25.33
N GLN A 566 -9.71 17.25 -24.82
CA GLN A 566 -10.52 18.38 -25.23
C GLN A 566 -10.67 19.36 -24.06
N THR A 567 -10.66 20.66 -24.31
CA THR A 567 -10.89 21.66 -23.26
C THR A 567 -12.37 21.74 -22.89
N LEU A 568 -12.68 21.82 -21.60
CA LEU A 568 -14.04 22.01 -21.12
C LEU A 568 -14.54 23.43 -21.43
N LYS A 569 -15.76 23.55 -21.97
CA LYS A 569 -16.37 24.84 -22.31
C LYS A 569 -16.57 25.74 -21.09
N ASP A 570 -17.05 25.15 -19.99
CA ASP A 570 -17.39 25.88 -18.77
C ASP A 570 -16.17 26.13 -17.86
N PHE A 571 -15.07 25.39 -18.08
CA PHE A 571 -13.88 25.44 -17.25
C PHE A 571 -12.64 25.36 -18.16
N PRO A 572 -12.06 26.49 -18.58
CA PRO A 572 -10.94 26.52 -19.53
C PRO A 572 -9.71 25.72 -19.10
N ASP A 573 -9.53 25.55 -17.79
CA ASP A 573 -8.43 24.77 -17.20
C ASP A 573 -8.74 23.27 -17.12
N GLY A 574 -10.02 22.90 -17.23
CA GLY A 574 -10.49 21.53 -17.20
C GLY A 574 -10.38 20.86 -18.57
N VAL A 575 -10.12 19.56 -18.56
CA VAL A 575 -9.97 18.75 -19.76
C VAL A 575 -10.91 17.54 -19.72
N VAL A 576 -11.40 17.14 -20.89
CA VAL A 576 -12.16 15.91 -21.09
C VAL A 576 -11.31 14.95 -21.90
N ILE A 577 -11.25 13.70 -21.45
CA ILE A 577 -10.75 12.57 -22.22
C ILE A 577 -11.87 11.53 -22.34
N SER A 578 -11.83 10.71 -23.38
CA SER A 578 -12.76 9.59 -23.55
C SER A 578 -11.96 8.29 -23.43
N LEU A 579 -12.34 7.46 -22.46
CA LEU A 579 -11.79 6.13 -22.24
C LEU A 579 -12.49 5.16 -23.20
N THR A 580 -11.71 4.44 -24.00
CA THR A 580 -12.20 3.64 -25.12
C THR A 580 -13.06 2.45 -24.68
N GLN A 581 -14.03 2.05 -25.50
CA GLN A 581 -14.82 0.83 -25.29
C GLN A 581 -13.97 -0.47 -25.26
N LYS A 582 -14.55 -1.55 -24.71
CA LYS A 582 -14.01 -2.92 -24.61
C LYS A 582 -12.79 -3.09 -23.71
N CYS A 583 -12.67 -2.23 -22.69
CA CYS A 583 -11.63 -2.36 -21.67
C CYS A 583 -12.29 -2.51 -20.30
N SER A 584 -11.76 -3.41 -19.47
CA SER A 584 -12.25 -3.61 -18.10
C SER A 584 -11.44 -2.83 -17.05
N LYS A 585 -10.32 -2.20 -17.44
CA LYS A 585 -9.38 -1.52 -16.54
C LYS A 585 -8.68 -0.38 -17.25
N PHE A 586 -8.59 0.76 -16.57
CA PHE A 586 -7.80 1.91 -16.98
C PHE A 586 -7.01 2.44 -15.79
N ASP A 587 -5.74 2.76 -16.02
CA ASP A 587 -4.95 3.63 -15.15
C ASP A 587 -4.73 4.97 -15.89
N ILE A 588 -4.85 6.11 -15.21
CA ILE A 588 -4.80 7.46 -15.80
C ILE A 588 -3.96 8.38 -14.92
N MET A 589 -3.07 9.16 -15.54
CA MET A 589 -2.38 10.27 -14.87
C MET A 589 -2.14 11.45 -15.81
N GLY A 590 -2.09 12.66 -15.26
CA GLY A 590 -1.74 13.88 -15.97
C GLY A 590 -0.32 14.33 -15.64
N LEU A 591 0.48 14.58 -16.68
CA LEU A 591 1.87 15.00 -16.58
C LEU A 591 2.05 16.36 -17.26
N ILE A 592 2.74 17.30 -16.61
CA ILE A 592 3.22 18.52 -17.23
C ILE A 592 4.65 18.26 -17.70
N VAL A 593 4.83 18.21 -19.01
CA VAL A 593 6.07 17.85 -19.69
C VAL A 593 6.47 18.94 -20.69
N HIS A 594 7.69 18.87 -21.19
CA HIS A 594 8.16 19.75 -22.26
C HIS A 594 7.45 19.43 -23.59
N LYS A 595 7.12 20.44 -24.40
CA LYS A 595 6.39 20.26 -25.68
C LYS A 595 7.15 19.39 -26.70
N ASP A 596 8.48 19.45 -26.66
CA ASP A 596 9.33 18.66 -27.55
C ASP A 596 9.54 17.21 -27.07
N MET A 597 8.94 16.81 -25.94
CA MET A 597 9.07 15.45 -25.43
C MET A 597 8.20 14.49 -26.24
N SER A 598 8.80 13.41 -26.75
CA SER A 598 8.06 12.41 -27.53
C SER A 598 7.09 11.60 -26.67
N ASP A 599 5.97 11.19 -27.27
CA ASP A 599 4.96 10.36 -26.61
C ASP A 599 5.57 9.07 -26.01
N HIS A 600 6.51 8.43 -26.71
CA HIS A 600 7.23 7.27 -26.20
C HIS A 600 7.98 7.55 -24.88
N THR A 601 8.65 8.70 -24.79
CA THR A 601 9.36 9.12 -23.56
C THR A 601 8.36 9.39 -22.44
N ILE A 602 7.24 10.06 -22.75
CA ILE A 602 6.17 10.35 -21.79
C ILE A 602 5.58 9.03 -21.24
N CYS A 603 5.32 8.05 -22.10
CA CYS A 603 4.82 6.74 -21.68
C CYS A 603 5.82 5.97 -20.81
N ARG A 604 7.13 6.05 -21.10
CA ARG A 604 8.18 5.46 -20.23
C ARG A 604 8.23 6.13 -18.86
N ILE A 605 8.08 7.45 -18.81
CA ILE A 605 7.98 8.20 -17.56
C ILE A 605 6.73 7.77 -16.79
N ALA A 606 5.59 7.63 -17.48
CA ALA A 606 4.33 7.20 -16.87
C ALA A 606 4.45 5.79 -16.25
N GLU A 607 5.07 4.84 -16.95
CA GLU A 607 5.32 3.50 -16.40
C GLU A 607 6.25 3.55 -15.18
N ALA A 608 7.32 4.34 -15.24
CA ALA A 608 8.24 4.48 -14.12
C ALA A 608 7.55 5.11 -12.90
N LEU A 609 6.73 6.15 -13.10
CA LEU A 609 5.91 6.77 -12.07
C LEU A 609 4.86 5.81 -11.50
N TYR A 610 4.18 5.05 -12.37
CA TYR A 610 3.22 4.04 -11.95
C TYR A 610 3.88 2.99 -11.05
N ARG A 611 5.09 2.54 -11.41
CA ARG A 611 5.87 1.62 -10.58
C ARG A 611 6.24 2.21 -9.22
N LEU A 612 6.54 3.52 -9.13
CA LEU A 612 6.78 4.19 -7.84
C LEU A 612 5.61 4.06 -6.85
N SER A 613 4.38 3.80 -7.32
CA SER A 613 3.22 3.61 -6.47
C SER A 613 3.17 2.26 -5.76
N TYR A 614 3.82 1.23 -6.30
CA TYR A 614 3.72 -0.15 -5.80
C TYR A 614 5.06 -0.78 -5.49
N GLN A 615 6.16 -0.15 -5.90
CA GLN A 615 7.49 -0.65 -5.61
C GLN A 615 7.84 -0.46 -4.13
N VAL A 616 8.63 -1.39 -3.63
CA VAL A 616 9.33 -1.24 -2.36
C VAL A 616 10.81 -1.05 -2.62
N ASN A 617 11.49 -0.39 -1.68
CA ASN A 617 12.94 -0.32 -1.72
C ASN A 617 13.51 -1.65 -1.22
N ALA A 618 14.29 -2.31 -2.06
CA ALA A 618 14.94 -3.57 -1.75
C ALA A 618 16.46 -3.49 -1.96
N LYS A 619 17.16 -4.46 -1.37
CA LYS A 619 18.59 -4.70 -1.55
C LYS A 619 18.82 -6.15 -1.95
N LEU A 620 19.83 -6.35 -2.79
CA LEU A 620 20.36 -7.65 -3.11
C LEU A 620 21.59 -7.92 -2.25
N MET A 621 21.50 -9.00 -1.47
CA MET A 621 22.55 -9.47 -0.59
C MET A 621 23.18 -10.71 -1.17
N VAL A 622 24.51 -10.77 -1.16
CA VAL A 622 25.26 -11.96 -1.53
C VAL A 622 26.18 -12.31 -0.36
N ARG A 623 26.08 -13.54 0.11
CA ARG A 623 26.94 -14.07 1.18
C ARG A 623 27.53 -15.39 0.75
N GLN A 624 28.75 -15.67 1.18
CA GLN A 624 29.52 -16.87 0.92
C GLN A 624 29.53 -17.73 2.17
N ASN A 625 29.49 -19.04 1.97
CA ASN A 625 29.59 -20.03 3.03
C ASN A 625 30.95 -19.89 3.73
N GLY A 626 30.95 -20.02 5.06
CA GLY A 626 32.16 -19.87 5.87
C GLY A 626 33.18 -20.99 5.67
N GLU A 627 32.73 -22.17 5.27
CA GLU A 627 33.56 -23.36 5.02
C GLU A 627 33.95 -23.50 3.54
N ASP A 628 33.00 -23.27 2.63
CA ASP A 628 33.22 -23.35 1.18
C ASP A 628 32.88 -22.02 0.48
N PRO A 629 33.86 -21.15 0.21
CA PRO A 629 33.62 -19.87 -0.44
C PRO A 629 33.00 -19.96 -1.85
N THR A 630 32.99 -21.14 -2.48
CA THR A 630 32.32 -21.37 -3.77
C THR A 630 30.80 -21.47 -3.60
N ASP A 631 30.32 -21.85 -2.42
CA ASP A 631 28.91 -21.91 -2.09
C ASP A 631 28.41 -20.54 -1.59
N CYS A 632 27.39 -20.01 -2.25
CA CYS A 632 26.89 -18.67 -2.02
C CYS A 632 25.40 -18.64 -1.86
N LEU A 633 24.93 -17.82 -0.93
CA LEU A 633 23.53 -17.53 -0.75
C LEU A 633 23.26 -16.11 -1.24
N LEU A 634 22.33 -16.00 -2.17
CA LEU A 634 21.89 -14.75 -2.75
C LEU A 634 20.43 -14.51 -2.36
N ARG A 635 20.13 -13.32 -1.82
CA ARG A 635 18.81 -12.98 -1.30
C ARG A 635 18.45 -11.54 -1.63
N CYS A 636 17.26 -11.32 -2.17
CA CYS A 636 16.69 -9.98 -2.30
C CYS A 636 15.72 -9.74 -1.13
N VAL A 637 15.92 -8.65 -0.41
CA VAL A 637 15.13 -8.31 0.79
C VAL A 637 14.72 -6.85 0.76
N GLU A 638 13.59 -6.56 1.38
CA GLU A 638 13.16 -5.19 1.66
C GLU A 638 14.20 -4.49 2.53
N ASN A 639 14.45 -3.19 2.28
CA ASN A 639 15.52 -2.43 2.91
C ASN A 639 15.43 -2.41 4.44
N ASN A 640 14.21 -2.42 5.01
CA ASN A 640 13.99 -2.45 6.46
C ASN A 640 14.24 -3.84 7.10
N LYS A 641 14.38 -4.90 6.30
CA LYS A 641 14.61 -6.29 6.73
C LYS A 641 16.05 -6.74 6.48
N ASP A 642 16.93 -5.86 6.02
CA ASP A 642 18.30 -6.21 5.61
C ASP A 642 19.17 -6.73 6.77
N SER A 643 19.06 -6.12 7.94
CA SER A 643 19.76 -6.54 9.16
C SER A 643 19.34 -7.95 9.62
N ASP A 644 18.04 -8.20 9.70
CA ASP A 644 17.50 -9.50 10.12
C ASP A 644 17.89 -10.61 9.13
N ALA A 645 17.81 -10.30 7.83
CA ALA A 645 18.24 -11.21 6.78
C ALA A 645 19.75 -11.49 6.83
N ALA A 646 20.58 -10.48 7.10
CA ALA A 646 22.03 -10.66 7.26
C ALA A 646 22.34 -11.61 8.43
N GLU A 647 21.66 -11.44 9.56
CA GLU A 647 21.83 -12.30 10.73
C GLU A 647 21.34 -13.73 10.46
N GLU A 648 20.23 -13.89 9.74
CA GLU A 648 19.71 -15.20 9.33
C GLU A 648 20.67 -15.92 8.39
N MET A 649 21.20 -15.25 7.36
CA MET A 649 22.20 -15.82 6.44
C MET A 649 23.47 -16.21 7.19
N LYS A 650 23.90 -15.41 8.17
CA LYS A 650 25.04 -15.73 9.04
C LYS A 650 24.77 -16.99 9.88
N LYS A 651 23.57 -17.14 10.46
CA LYS A 651 23.16 -18.35 11.20
C LYS A 651 23.10 -19.58 10.30
N GLN A 652 22.78 -19.41 9.02
CA GLN A 652 22.80 -20.48 8.01
C GLN A 652 24.21 -20.85 7.52
N GLY A 653 25.27 -20.23 8.06
CA GLY A 653 26.65 -20.53 7.68
C GLY A 653 27.22 -19.63 6.58
N PHE A 654 26.54 -18.54 6.22
CA PHE A 654 26.98 -17.58 5.20
C PHE A 654 27.38 -16.20 5.80
N PRO A 655 28.50 -16.11 6.55
CA PRO A 655 28.82 -14.92 7.36
C PRO A 655 29.49 -13.77 6.60
N LYS A 656 30.04 -14.02 5.41
CA LYS A 656 30.90 -13.07 4.67
C LYS A 656 30.37 -12.86 3.27
N GLY A 657 30.75 -11.78 2.59
CA GLY A 657 30.36 -11.54 1.21
C GLY A 657 30.77 -10.16 0.72
N PRO A 658 30.49 -9.82 -0.56
CA PRO A 658 30.59 -8.45 -1.05
C PRO A 658 29.67 -7.51 -0.24
N PRO A 659 29.89 -6.18 -0.35
CA PRO A 659 28.90 -5.20 0.08
C PRO A 659 27.53 -5.46 -0.57
N ASP A 660 26.48 -5.11 0.15
CA ASP A 660 25.11 -5.19 -0.37
C ASP A 660 24.91 -4.22 -1.54
N SER A 661 23.96 -4.52 -2.42
CA SER A 661 23.63 -3.60 -3.49
C SER A 661 23.11 -2.27 -2.94
N PRO A 662 23.22 -1.17 -3.72
CA PRO A 662 22.41 0.01 -3.46
C PRO A 662 20.92 -0.33 -3.45
N ASP A 663 20.12 0.51 -2.80
CA ASP A 663 18.67 0.40 -2.81
C ASP A 663 18.13 0.52 -4.25
N PHE A 664 17.21 -0.36 -4.61
CA PHE A 664 16.47 -0.30 -5.86
C PHE A 664 14.98 -0.56 -5.63
N GLY A 665 14.15 0.01 -6.50
CA GLY A 665 12.71 -0.22 -6.49
C GLY A 665 12.36 -1.56 -7.14
N ILE A 666 11.56 -2.38 -6.47
CA ILE A 666 11.04 -3.64 -7.01
C ILE A 666 9.57 -3.82 -6.63
N CYS A 667 8.75 -4.32 -7.56
CA CYS A 667 7.36 -4.63 -7.30
C CYS A 667 7.18 -6.06 -6.79
N ASP A 668 6.10 -6.30 -6.05
CA ASP A 668 5.72 -7.65 -5.64
C ASP A 668 5.51 -8.54 -6.88
N GLY A 669 6.06 -9.75 -6.89
CA GLY A 669 6.03 -10.74 -7.98
C GLY A 669 6.99 -10.49 -9.13
N GLU A 670 7.77 -9.43 -9.09
CA GLU A 670 8.71 -9.10 -10.16
C GLU A 670 9.88 -10.09 -10.21
N GLU A 671 10.29 -10.44 -11.44
CA GLU A 671 11.46 -11.30 -11.67
C GLU A 671 12.76 -10.48 -11.57
N ILE A 672 13.71 -11.01 -10.80
CA ILE A 672 15.09 -10.53 -10.73
C ILE A 672 15.94 -11.48 -11.57
N LEU A 673 16.57 -10.94 -12.61
CA LEU A 673 17.52 -11.68 -13.43
C LEU A 673 18.94 -11.44 -12.91
N ILE A 674 19.61 -12.51 -12.52
CA ILE A 674 20.98 -12.49 -12.02
C ILE A 674 21.87 -13.06 -13.10
N LYS A 675 22.77 -12.21 -13.60
CA LYS A 675 23.83 -12.59 -14.54
C LYS A 675 25.17 -12.47 -13.83
N ILE A 676 25.88 -13.59 -13.71
CA ILE A 676 27.25 -13.57 -13.21
C ILE A 676 28.18 -13.30 -14.39
N THR A 677 29.11 -12.37 -14.20
CA THR A 677 30.02 -11.93 -15.25
C THR A 677 31.45 -11.88 -14.73
N GLY A 678 32.43 -11.86 -15.64
CA GLY A 678 33.85 -11.90 -15.29
C GLY A 678 34.36 -13.33 -15.09
N ASN A 679 35.28 -13.53 -14.13
CA ASN A 679 35.97 -14.81 -13.93
C ASN A 679 35.18 -15.84 -13.10
N LEU A 680 33.87 -15.68 -12.98
CA LEU A 680 33.00 -16.55 -12.20
C LEU A 680 31.91 -17.10 -13.11
N MET A 681 31.53 -18.36 -12.87
CA MET A 681 30.38 -18.99 -13.51
C MET A 681 29.52 -19.61 -12.41
N ILE A 682 28.20 -19.50 -12.55
CA ILE A 682 27.30 -20.41 -11.84
C ILE A 682 27.47 -21.76 -12.54
N ASP A 683 27.59 -22.84 -11.78
CA ASP A 683 27.55 -24.25 -12.22
C ASP A 683 27.41 -24.45 -13.75
N SER A 684 28.43 -25.05 -14.37
CA SER A 684 28.77 -25.24 -15.81
C SER A 684 27.72 -24.94 -16.90
N ASP A 685 26.44 -25.17 -16.64
CA ASP A 685 25.32 -25.11 -17.58
C ASP A 685 24.36 -23.91 -17.38
N ILE A 686 24.44 -23.17 -16.26
CA ILE A 686 23.48 -22.10 -15.93
C ILE A 686 24.12 -20.71 -16.13
N LYS A 687 23.80 -20.06 -17.26
CA LYS A 687 24.28 -18.69 -17.54
C LYS A 687 23.56 -17.62 -16.73
N GLU A 688 22.32 -17.87 -16.33
CA GLU A 688 21.43 -16.89 -15.69
C GLU A 688 20.57 -17.55 -14.62
N LYS A 689 20.38 -16.87 -13.50
CA LYS A 689 19.44 -17.28 -12.44
C LYS A 689 18.30 -16.27 -12.35
N ARG A 690 17.07 -16.77 -12.28
CA ARG A 690 15.87 -15.95 -12.06
C ARG A 690 15.35 -16.16 -10.64
N LEU A 691 15.04 -15.06 -9.97
CA LEU A 691 14.33 -15.06 -8.69
C LEU A 691 13.01 -14.32 -8.85
N LYS A 692 11.99 -14.67 -8.08
CA LYS A 692 10.77 -13.87 -7.96
C LYS A 692 10.73 -13.22 -6.60
N PHE A 693 10.60 -11.90 -6.58
CA PHE A 693 10.48 -11.13 -5.35
C PHE A 693 9.04 -11.11 -4.88
N TYR A 694 8.80 -11.41 -3.61
CA TYR A 694 7.51 -11.15 -2.96
C TYR A 694 7.79 -10.52 -1.58
N LEU A 695 7.18 -9.38 -1.28
CA LEU A 695 7.54 -8.49 -0.17
C LEU A 695 7.56 -9.17 1.21
N ASN A 696 6.61 -10.09 1.39
CA ASN A 696 6.36 -10.77 2.65
C ASN A 696 6.84 -12.23 2.63
N MET A 697 7.70 -12.57 1.67
CA MET A 697 8.25 -13.91 1.50
C MET A 697 9.75 -13.85 1.30
N ASN A 698 10.47 -14.79 1.89
CA ASN A 698 11.88 -15.04 1.55
C ASN A 698 12.03 -15.84 0.24
N SER A 699 11.15 -15.62 -0.74
CA SER A 699 11.10 -16.37 -2.00
C SER A 699 12.17 -15.94 -3.00
N ALA A 700 12.65 -14.69 -2.93
CA ALA A 700 13.79 -14.23 -3.71
C ALA A 700 15.12 -14.64 -3.06
N CYS A 701 15.33 -15.94 -2.91
CA CYS A 701 16.53 -16.52 -2.35
C CYS A 701 17.03 -17.67 -3.23
N ALA A 702 18.33 -17.75 -3.49
CA ALA A 702 18.96 -18.88 -4.16
C ALA A 702 20.33 -19.18 -3.59
N ALA A 703 20.57 -20.47 -3.33
CA ALA A 703 21.91 -21.01 -3.20
C ALA A 703 22.53 -21.18 -4.60
N LEU A 704 23.76 -20.72 -4.76
CA LEU A 704 24.52 -20.72 -5.99
C LEU A 704 25.89 -21.31 -5.71
N LYS A 705 26.28 -22.31 -6.50
CA LYS A 705 27.66 -22.79 -6.51
C LYS A 705 28.42 -22.08 -7.62
N LEU A 706 29.45 -21.32 -7.24
CA LEU A 706 30.26 -20.54 -8.17
C LEU A 706 31.57 -21.28 -8.47
N ASP A 707 31.90 -21.45 -9.74
CA ASP A 707 33.23 -21.90 -10.17
C ASP A 707 34.01 -20.76 -10.81
N VAL A 708 35.33 -20.88 -10.81
CA VAL A 708 36.25 -19.92 -11.36
C VAL A 708 36.60 -20.32 -12.79
N TYR A 709 36.17 -19.51 -13.76
CA TYR A 709 36.37 -19.80 -15.18
C TYR A 709 37.85 -19.97 -15.54
N ASN A 710 38.71 -19.07 -15.05
CA ASN A 710 40.14 -19.09 -15.24
C ASN A 710 40.85 -19.03 -13.89
N LYS A 711 41.20 -20.20 -13.36
CA LYS A 711 41.92 -20.37 -12.09
C LYS A 711 43.27 -19.64 -12.07
N LYS A 712 43.91 -19.42 -13.23
CA LYS A 712 45.19 -18.69 -13.33
C LYS A 712 45.02 -17.18 -13.17
N ALA A 713 43.83 -16.64 -13.43
CA ALA A 713 43.54 -15.20 -13.31
C ALA A 713 43.22 -14.76 -11.87
N GLN A 714 43.06 -15.70 -10.93
CA GLN A 714 42.90 -15.40 -9.50
C GLN A 714 44.26 -15.43 -8.79
N SER A 715 44.99 -14.32 -8.81
CA SER A 715 46.20 -14.14 -8.00
C SER A 715 45.85 -13.55 -6.63
N GLY A 716 45.31 -14.37 -5.74
CA GLY A 716 45.15 -14.04 -4.32
C GLY A 716 43.72 -14.15 -3.78
N VAL A 717 43.62 -14.28 -2.46
CA VAL A 717 42.37 -14.34 -1.69
C VAL A 717 41.76 -12.94 -1.63
N GLN A 718 41.14 -12.46 -2.70
CA GLN A 718 40.37 -11.21 -2.69
C GLN A 718 38.88 -11.47 -2.88
N CYS A 719 38.10 -10.79 -2.04
CA CYS A 719 36.65 -10.85 -2.00
C CYS A 719 36.03 -10.34 -3.30
N TRP A 720 34.89 -10.93 -3.66
CA TRP A 720 34.13 -10.58 -4.87
C TRP A 720 33.41 -9.24 -4.69
N SER A 721 32.95 -8.63 -5.79
CA SER A 721 32.19 -7.38 -5.78
C SER A 721 30.86 -7.54 -6.51
N SER A 722 29.81 -6.87 -6.02
CA SER A 722 28.50 -6.81 -6.67
C SER A 722 28.30 -5.41 -7.27
N SER A 723 27.60 -5.32 -8.41
CA SER A 723 27.08 -4.06 -8.95
C SER A 723 25.61 -4.24 -9.35
N GLY A 724 24.73 -3.40 -8.80
CA GLY A 724 23.32 -3.36 -9.19
C GLY A 724 23.14 -2.45 -10.40
N SER A 725 22.37 -2.88 -11.41
CA SER A 725 21.76 -1.94 -12.35
C SER A 725 20.38 -1.55 -11.82
N ARG A 726 19.85 -0.37 -12.21
CA ARG A 726 18.52 0.09 -11.78
C ARG A 726 17.35 -0.56 -12.54
N SER A 727 17.62 -1.33 -13.58
CA SER A 727 16.66 -2.31 -14.10
C SER A 727 16.76 -3.58 -13.24
N SER A 728 15.79 -4.49 -13.29
CA SER A 728 15.69 -5.73 -12.48
C SER A 728 16.81 -6.76 -12.75
N GLN A 729 17.96 -6.29 -13.23
CA GLN A 729 19.19 -7.01 -13.52
C GLN A 729 20.26 -6.66 -12.48
N ALA A 730 20.75 -7.68 -11.78
CA ALA A 730 21.91 -7.56 -10.89
C ALA A 730 23.13 -8.25 -11.50
N ARG A 731 24.30 -7.60 -11.39
CA ARG A 731 25.58 -8.12 -11.90
C ARG A 731 26.53 -8.39 -10.74
N ILE A 732 27.20 -9.54 -10.78
CA ILE A 732 28.30 -9.86 -9.87
C ILE A 732 29.58 -9.84 -10.69
N HIS A 733 30.59 -9.12 -10.21
CA HIS A 733 31.88 -8.94 -10.86
C HIS A 733 33.05 -9.35 -9.96
N ASN A 734 34.08 -9.94 -10.56
CA ASN A 734 35.38 -10.09 -9.91
C ASN A 734 36.25 -8.85 -10.22
N SER A 735 36.77 -8.18 -9.19
CA SER A 735 37.54 -6.92 -9.30
C SER A 735 39.00 -7.13 -9.73
N ALA A 736 39.26 -8.05 -10.67
CA ALA A 736 40.60 -8.36 -11.17
C ALA A 736 41.24 -7.23 -12.03
N HIS A 737 40.55 -6.10 -12.25
CA HIS A 737 41.01 -4.99 -13.12
C HIS A 737 41.60 -3.79 -12.36
N SER A 738 42.02 -3.96 -11.12
CA SER A 738 42.60 -2.86 -10.32
C SER A 738 43.94 -2.33 -10.87
N LYS A 739 44.58 -3.00 -11.83
CA LYS A 739 45.79 -2.55 -12.54
C LYS A 739 45.71 -2.88 -14.04
N GLY A 740 46.00 -1.89 -14.90
CA GLY A 740 46.08 -2.05 -16.36
C GLY A 740 45.38 -0.92 -17.14
N ILE A 741 45.53 -0.91 -18.47
CA ILE A 741 44.97 0.12 -19.36
C ILE A 741 43.42 0.17 -19.34
N LEU A 742 42.76 -0.92 -18.96
CA LEU A 742 41.30 -1.00 -18.82
C LEU A 742 40.81 -0.76 -17.38
N SER A 743 41.71 -0.39 -16.46
CA SER A 743 41.33 0.13 -15.15
C SER A 743 40.61 1.49 -15.29
N ASN A 744 39.93 1.96 -14.24
CA ASN A 744 39.26 3.27 -14.29
C ASN A 744 40.23 4.39 -14.68
N ASN A 745 41.42 4.42 -14.06
CA ASN A 745 42.46 5.40 -14.37
C ASN A 745 42.96 5.24 -15.81
N GLY A 746 43.16 3.99 -16.27
CA GLY A 746 43.59 3.71 -17.64
C GLY A 746 42.56 4.14 -18.69
N ILE A 747 41.26 3.96 -18.42
CA ILE A 747 40.17 4.42 -19.28
C ILE A 747 40.09 5.95 -19.30
N GLU A 748 40.24 6.60 -18.15
CA GLU A 748 40.28 8.07 -18.09
C GLU A 748 41.46 8.63 -18.89
N GLU A 749 42.63 7.97 -18.81
CA GLU A 749 43.83 8.37 -19.55
C GLU A 749 43.70 8.11 -21.06
N LEU A 750 43.18 6.94 -21.46
CA LEU A 750 42.88 6.65 -22.87
C LEU A 750 41.87 7.65 -23.45
N SER A 751 40.80 7.94 -22.72
CA SER A 751 39.72 8.83 -23.16
C SER A 751 40.19 10.24 -23.49
N LYS A 752 41.19 10.75 -22.75
CA LYS A 752 41.82 12.06 -23.03
C LYS A 752 42.46 12.12 -24.42
N HIS A 753 42.80 10.98 -25.01
CA HIS A 753 43.50 10.90 -26.29
C HIS A 753 42.62 10.42 -27.45
N VAL A 754 41.37 10.02 -27.17
CA VAL A 754 40.37 9.63 -28.18
C VAL A 754 39.60 10.84 -28.71
N HIS A 755 39.30 11.83 -27.85
CA HIS A 755 38.60 13.08 -28.21
C HIS A 755 37.37 12.84 -29.12
N ASN A 756 37.22 13.62 -30.20
CA ASN A 756 36.10 13.56 -31.15
C ASN A 756 36.06 12.29 -32.02
N LYS A 757 36.96 11.34 -31.81
CA LYS A 757 36.99 10.05 -32.53
C LYS A 757 36.21 8.95 -31.82
N TRP A 758 35.65 9.23 -30.65
CA TRP A 758 34.95 8.22 -29.84
C TRP A 758 33.76 7.58 -30.58
N GLU A 759 33.02 8.32 -31.42
CA GLU A 759 31.88 7.76 -32.18
C GLU A 759 32.31 6.71 -33.19
N VAL A 760 33.36 7.03 -33.97
CA VAL A 760 33.92 6.09 -34.96
C VAL A 760 34.51 4.88 -34.24
N LEU A 761 35.19 5.10 -33.11
CA LEU A 761 35.71 4.03 -32.30
C LEU A 761 34.60 3.16 -31.72
N ALA A 762 33.51 3.72 -31.22
CA ALA A 762 32.34 2.99 -30.73
C ALA A 762 31.79 2.05 -31.80
N GLN A 763 31.60 2.54 -33.04
CA GLN A 763 31.16 1.70 -34.15
C GLN A 763 32.14 0.54 -34.43
N LYS A 764 33.45 0.78 -34.35
CA LYS A 764 34.47 -0.28 -34.51
C LYS A 764 34.50 -1.27 -33.35
N LEU A 765 34.13 -0.83 -32.16
CA LEU A 765 34.01 -1.65 -30.96
C LEU A 765 32.67 -2.41 -30.89
N GLY A 766 31.80 -2.26 -31.89
CA GLY A 766 30.55 -3.03 -32.03
C GLY A 766 29.32 -2.39 -31.39
N PHE A 767 29.37 -1.10 -31.05
CA PHE A 767 28.19 -0.37 -30.60
C PHE A 767 27.24 -0.10 -31.77
N ASP A 768 25.94 -0.24 -31.53
CA ASP A 768 24.91 0.18 -32.48
C ASP A 768 24.65 1.69 -32.41
N GLU A 769 23.86 2.23 -33.35
CA GLU A 769 23.53 3.66 -33.37
C GLU A 769 22.77 4.11 -32.13
N MET A 770 21.93 3.24 -31.55
CA MET A 770 21.14 3.57 -30.36
C MET A 770 22.01 3.78 -29.13
N ASP A 771 23.02 2.92 -28.93
CA ASP A 771 23.96 3.07 -27.83
C ASP A 771 24.82 4.34 -27.98
N ILE A 772 25.22 4.67 -29.21
CA ILE A 772 25.98 5.88 -29.49
C ILE A 772 25.13 7.12 -29.20
N ASP A 773 23.85 7.14 -29.60
CA ASP A 773 22.94 8.25 -29.32
C ASP A 773 22.64 8.40 -27.83
N ALA A 774 22.53 7.29 -27.09
CA ALA A 774 22.39 7.34 -25.64
C ALA A 774 23.62 8.00 -24.97
N ILE A 775 24.84 7.64 -25.38
CA ILE A 775 26.07 8.25 -24.86
C ILE A 775 26.16 9.75 -25.24
N LYS A 776 25.72 10.12 -26.46
CA LYS A 776 25.65 11.51 -26.90
C LYS A 776 24.72 12.35 -26.03
N PHE A 777 23.59 11.78 -25.64
CA PHE A 777 22.57 12.43 -24.83
C PHE A 777 23.04 12.62 -23.38
N ASP A 778 23.67 11.60 -22.79
CA ASP A 778 24.05 11.60 -21.37
C ASP A 778 25.26 12.50 -21.06
N CYS A 779 26.16 12.71 -22.03
CA CYS A 779 27.38 13.49 -21.85
C CYS A 779 27.52 14.62 -22.87
N LYS A 780 27.86 15.82 -22.40
CA LYS A 780 28.12 17.00 -23.27
C LYS A 780 29.57 17.09 -23.77
N ASP A 781 30.50 16.40 -23.12
CA ASP A 781 31.94 16.49 -23.37
C ASP A 781 32.47 15.18 -23.99
N ASP A 782 33.31 15.28 -25.01
CA ASP A 782 33.81 14.13 -25.77
C ASP A 782 34.72 13.21 -24.96
N VAL A 783 35.45 13.73 -23.97
CA VAL A 783 36.27 12.89 -23.06
C VAL A 783 35.34 12.07 -22.17
N ARG A 784 34.27 12.67 -21.63
CA ARG A 784 33.28 11.93 -20.84
C ARG A 784 32.52 10.89 -21.67
N ARG A 785 32.19 11.20 -22.93
CA ARG A 785 31.60 10.24 -23.88
C ARG A 785 32.54 9.05 -24.13
N ALA A 786 33.82 9.32 -24.36
CA ALA A 786 34.83 8.27 -24.52
C ALA A 786 34.98 7.41 -23.25
N VAL A 787 34.93 8.00 -22.05
CA VAL A 787 34.95 7.26 -20.78
C VAL A 787 33.74 6.33 -20.68
N GLN A 788 32.53 6.85 -20.92
CA GLN A 788 31.31 6.03 -20.90
C GLN A 788 31.32 4.92 -21.94
N MET A 789 31.81 5.21 -23.15
CA MET A 789 31.98 4.21 -24.22
C MET A 789 32.93 3.09 -23.78
N PHE A 790 34.13 3.41 -23.27
CA PHE A 790 35.06 2.37 -22.81
C PHE A 790 34.53 1.60 -21.60
N ASP A 791 33.82 2.26 -20.70
CA ASP A 791 33.24 1.62 -19.54
C ASP A 791 32.15 0.62 -19.94
N LYS A 792 31.23 1.02 -20.85
CA LYS A 792 30.27 0.10 -21.46
C LYS A 792 30.96 -1.03 -22.22
N TRP A 793 31.99 -0.70 -23.01
CA TRP A 793 32.67 -1.66 -23.87
C TRP A 793 33.39 -2.74 -23.07
N ARG A 794 34.17 -2.36 -22.04
CA ARG A 794 34.91 -3.33 -21.21
C ARG A 794 34.01 -4.31 -20.47
N LEU A 795 32.76 -3.90 -20.22
CA LEU A 795 31.73 -4.70 -19.55
C LEU A 795 30.85 -5.48 -20.52
N SER A 796 31.06 -5.36 -21.84
CA SER A 796 30.26 -6.06 -22.85
C SER A 796 30.66 -7.53 -22.98
N ASP A 797 29.69 -8.38 -23.31
CA ASP A 797 29.91 -9.82 -23.55
C ASP A 797 30.95 -10.04 -24.66
N PHE A 798 30.89 -9.23 -25.72
CA PHE A 798 31.86 -9.25 -26.81
C PHE A 798 33.30 -9.07 -26.33
N THR A 799 33.52 -8.13 -25.40
CA THR A 799 34.85 -7.85 -24.85
C THR A 799 35.34 -8.97 -23.93
N ILE A 800 34.44 -9.58 -23.17
CA ILE A 800 34.73 -10.74 -22.32
C ILE A 800 35.15 -11.94 -23.19
N GLU A 801 34.45 -12.17 -24.31
CA GLU A 801 34.76 -13.25 -25.26
C GLU A 801 36.15 -13.12 -25.89
N LYS A 802 36.69 -11.90 -26.04
CA LYS A 802 38.05 -11.69 -26.55
C LYS A 802 39.15 -12.14 -25.59
N GLY A 803 38.86 -12.28 -24.30
CA GLY A 803 39.81 -12.79 -23.31
C GLY A 803 41.17 -12.10 -23.36
N THR A 804 42.24 -12.86 -23.64
CA THR A 804 43.62 -12.34 -23.72
C THR A 804 43.89 -11.47 -24.95
N ASP A 805 43.07 -11.56 -26.00
CA ASP A 805 43.25 -10.81 -27.25
C ASP A 805 42.62 -9.41 -27.21
N ILE A 806 41.98 -9.05 -26.09
CA ILE A 806 41.27 -7.79 -25.89
C ILE A 806 42.13 -6.55 -26.21
N LEU A 807 43.40 -6.53 -25.78
CA LEU A 807 44.31 -5.41 -26.04
C LEU A 807 44.75 -5.34 -27.50
N THR A 808 44.86 -6.50 -28.17
CA THR A 808 45.15 -6.56 -29.61
C THR A 808 43.98 -6.02 -30.41
N TYR A 809 42.76 -6.44 -30.06
CA TYR A 809 41.55 -5.97 -30.71
C TYR A 809 41.33 -4.47 -30.49
N LEU A 810 41.51 -3.98 -29.25
CA LEU A 810 41.40 -2.55 -28.95
C LEU A 810 42.39 -1.72 -29.76
N ALA A 811 43.66 -2.15 -29.84
CA ALA A 811 44.67 -1.46 -30.63
C ALA A 811 44.30 -1.41 -32.12
N ASP A 812 43.82 -2.52 -32.69
CA ASP A 812 43.37 -2.58 -34.10
C ASP A 812 42.15 -1.67 -34.36
N SER A 813 41.17 -1.67 -33.45
CA SER A 813 40.00 -0.79 -33.54
C SER A 813 40.39 0.70 -33.43
N MET A 814 41.34 1.04 -32.57
CA MET A 814 41.86 2.41 -32.44
C MET A 814 42.63 2.87 -33.68
N ASP A 815 43.47 1.99 -34.25
CA ASP A 815 44.19 2.26 -35.49
C ASP A 815 43.21 2.52 -36.65
N LYS A 816 42.21 1.64 -36.82
CA LYS A 816 41.14 1.79 -37.82
C LYS A 816 40.25 3.02 -37.63
N SER A 817 40.23 3.59 -36.43
CA SER A 817 39.46 4.79 -36.11
C SER A 817 40.28 6.08 -36.24
N ASN A 818 41.55 5.97 -36.66
CA ASN A 818 42.52 7.05 -36.70
C ASN A 818 42.67 7.75 -35.33
N CYS A 819 42.69 6.96 -34.24
CA CYS A 819 43.02 7.48 -32.92
C CYS A 819 44.50 7.88 -32.84
N SER A 820 44.86 8.73 -31.87
CA SER A 820 46.23 9.24 -31.76
C SER A 820 47.26 8.12 -31.53
N GLN A 821 48.48 8.31 -32.05
CA GLN A 821 49.60 7.38 -31.83
C GLN A 821 49.89 7.18 -30.32
N THR A 822 49.57 8.18 -29.50
CA THR A 822 49.66 8.12 -28.04
C THR A 822 48.74 7.03 -27.46
N CYS A 823 47.49 6.90 -27.94
CA CYS A 823 46.60 5.81 -27.53
C CYS A 823 47.20 4.44 -27.83
N LEU A 824 47.73 4.26 -29.05
CA LEU A 824 48.33 2.99 -29.48
C LEU A 824 49.58 2.65 -28.66
N ASN A 825 50.39 3.65 -28.32
CA ASN A 825 51.58 3.46 -27.47
C ASN A 825 51.20 3.08 -26.04
N LEU A 826 50.16 3.70 -25.47
CA LEU A 826 49.64 3.35 -24.14
C LEU A 826 49.14 1.90 -24.06
N ILE A 827 48.52 1.38 -25.11
CA ILE A 827 48.10 -0.04 -25.15
C ILE A 827 49.30 -0.96 -25.33
N LYS A 828 50.27 -0.59 -26.18
CA LYS A 828 51.47 -1.40 -26.44
C LYS A 828 52.39 -1.55 -25.22
N THR A 829 52.43 -0.58 -24.31
CA THR A 829 53.23 -0.67 -23.08
C THR A 829 52.63 -1.59 -22.02
N GLN A 830 51.40 -2.09 -22.24
CA GLN A 830 50.65 -2.95 -21.32
C GLN A 830 50.45 -4.38 -21.86
N LYS A 831 50.81 -4.63 -23.12
CA LYS A 831 51.02 -5.97 -23.66
C LYS A 831 52.36 -6.51 -23.17
#